data_AF-A0A7J5CBD1-F1
#
_entry.id   AF-A0A7J5CBD1-F1
#
_cell.length_a   1.000
_cell.length_b   1.000
_cell.length_c   1.000
_cell.angle_alpha   90.00
_cell.angle_beta   90.00
_cell.angle_gamma   90.00
#
_symmetry.space_group_name_H-M   'P 1'
#
loop_
_entity.id
_entity.type
_entity.pdbx_description
1 polymer ?
#
loop_
_entity_poly.entity_id
_entity_poly.type
_entity_poly.pdbx_seq_one_letter_code
_entity_poly.pdbx_strand_id
1 'polypeptide(L)'
;MIHVTPARRPYPLLAAAIVLLLLGAGVAGGVDDALGLSHAPAAVPHEDVAAAPRRDAAPAPPLVSVVVPDEPRTRRAGAAVADALAARGLPRPAVTAAPPAPAGTTTPASPTAPELSAVTRLRAAVLPAPSGAPESYRLGVRGTELAVDGTDVAGAAAGLYRLADRIRSGAEALPAADAGRLVTPRLGLRLTDAGSVGREPDPAAFAAGDDYRLNTDVVGPALLPRAPWVDAGAVARIGAQFRQFVDHSVAQGYNAVVVPGFLEYVTFAKVGDGHAVYPPGDTHVDRARAMVAAFGPVFGYAEEMGVKVFLLTDMLAVSPPLEAYLTRTVGGLDVADPRLWAVYQAGLAELFESMPFVDGLMVRVGEGGEVYAQDGWDYASKLAVTTEASVRAMLRALLDTAGRAGREVIFRTWTVGVGAVGDLHTNPESYARVLGGIDDEHLIVSTKYTLGDFYSHLPLNTTLLAGGHRRIVEFQARREFEGFGALPNDLGPLHRQALRAFLAANPRVEGVWNWTQDGGPLRAGPMSLYLRTGFWQLYDLNTYAVARLAWDPDTDPAQVTADWAYRTFSADPDTVAAIGQAMALSRAAITSGLYLGPYADRSVRALGLEPPPMMWIFEWDILTGDSAALDSIYAVTGGRVEEAIDEGARAVALARRMRDLVTATDPATWRDAALREHFTGTLDYQVNLFEALAAYRGMVLRHAQWLDTGSAAAYDGWRAAGRAYREARDAHRQRYGGDLDLPAYHFTAADLGAERADRDPAMAWAARALLALVLVVVLLGLRGRGFGSAAARGLLRGAVRPWRVAALPAPRSRADRVLVWLVPAVVLVASRLVLTWFAAPAHLLVSLGGWALFALVVRLAVGRRDPFHLWAVVGGVALLRSVLLLAALAGRGPGGYWFAFWTAPVLRAAYLTVAFAAFGWLFVATAVVLRDRYAVRRRRAVGLTLTAAGVPLGVLAGLVAVIGLERALTVWNDQMALLPWGLSRILGITVHLGIPVDLPGYAAVAGAALAGVGLLLSAGREGGRPDR
;
A
#
# COMPACT_ATOMS: atom_id res chain seq x y z
N MET A 1 74.13 17.71 11.81
CA MET A 1 74.06 16.26 11.48
C MET A 1 72.60 15.87 11.27
N ILE A 2 72.24 15.52 10.04
CA ILE A 2 70.88 15.10 9.68
C ILE A 2 70.72 13.64 10.10
N HIS A 3 69.99 13.37 11.18
CA HIS A 3 69.54 12.02 11.49
C HIS A 3 68.53 11.60 10.42
N VAL A 4 69.01 10.92 9.38
CA VAL A 4 68.18 10.19 8.44
C VAL A 4 67.60 9.01 9.20
N THR A 5 66.33 9.13 9.58
CA THR A 5 65.56 8.02 10.17
C THR A 5 65.49 6.90 9.12
N PRO A 6 65.75 5.63 9.48
CA PRO A 6 65.73 4.54 8.52
C PRO A 6 64.34 4.42 7.89
N ALA A 7 64.30 4.22 6.57
CA ALA A 7 63.06 4.01 5.82
C ALA A 7 62.33 2.79 6.41
N ARG A 8 61.26 3.05 7.20
CA ARG A 8 60.49 2.02 7.87
C ARG A 8 59.82 1.10 6.84
N ARG A 9 59.86 -0.21 7.11
CA ARG A 9 59.28 -1.25 6.24
C ARG A 9 57.75 -1.05 6.10
N PRO A 10 57.15 -1.21 4.91
CA PRO A 10 55.74 -0.91 4.63
C PRO A 10 54.72 -1.94 5.17
N TYR A 11 55.19 -3.10 5.66
CA TYR A 11 54.35 -4.23 6.10
C TYR A 11 53.15 -3.89 7.02
N PRO A 12 53.27 -3.06 8.08
CA PRO A 12 52.12 -2.77 8.95
C PRO A 12 51.04 -1.92 8.27
N LEU A 13 51.39 -1.13 7.25
CA LEU A 13 50.41 -0.32 6.49
C LEU A 13 49.76 -1.12 5.37
N LEU A 14 50.49 -2.08 4.79
CA LEU A 14 49.91 -3.09 3.91
C LEU A 14 48.90 -3.96 4.67
N ALA A 15 49.24 -4.41 5.88
CA ALA A 15 48.32 -5.12 6.76
C ALA A 15 47.07 -4.29 7.07
N ALA A 16 47.23 -2.99 7.38
CA ALA A 16 46.09 -2.10 7.60
C ALA A 16 45.20 -1.97 6.35
N ALA A 17 45.76 -1.86 5.15
CA ALA A 17 44.98 -1.81 3.91
C ALA A 17 44.21 -3.12 3.66
N ILE A 18 44.83 -4.28 3.92
CA ILE A 18 44.17 -5.60 3.82
C ILE A 18 43.01 -5.69 4.82
N VAL A 19 43.22 -5.30 6.08
CA VAL A 19 42.16 -5.31 7.10
C VAL A 19 41.00 -4.39 6.68
N LEU A 20 41.29 -3.21 6.14
CA LEU A 20 40.26 -2.29 5.67
C LEU A 20 39.47 -2.84 4.47
N LEU A 21 40.10 -3.60 3.57
CA LEU A 21 39.41 -4.30 2.48
C LEU A 21 38.55 -5.45 3.01
N LEU A 22 39.02 -6.23 3.98
CA LEU A 22 38.23 -7.30 4.61
C LEU A 22 37.00 -6.73 5.35
N LEU A 23 37.17 -5.63 6.08
CA LEU A 23 36.05 -4.92 6.70
C LEU A 23 35.09 -4.34 5.65
N GLY A 24 35.62 -3.80 4.55
CA GLY A 24 34.80 -3.32 3.43
C GLY A 24 33.99 -4.44 2.77
N ALA A 25 34.57 -5.63 2.62
CA ALA A 25 33.87 -6.80 2.12
C ALA A 25 32.77 -7.26 3.09
N GLY A 26 33.01 -7.19 4.41
CA GLY A 26 31.98 -7.43 5.42
C GLY A 26 30.83 -6.43 5.34
N VAL A 27 31.12 -5.14 5.13
CA VAL A 27 30.09 -4.10 4.91
C VAL A 27 29.31 -4.35 3.62
N ALA A 28 29.99 -4.72 2.54
CA ALA A 28 29.35 -5.08 1.28
C ALA A 28 28.38 -6.26 1.45
N GLY A 29 28.82 -7.33 2.14
CA GLY A 29 27.96 -8.47 2.48
C GLY A 29 26.75 -8.06 3.30
N GLY A 30 26.94 -7.23 4.34
CA GLY A 30 25.82 -6.73 5.15
C GLY A 30 24.83 -5.86 4.38
N VAL A 31 25.28 -5.10 3.37
CA VAL A 31 24.40 -4.34 2.47
C VAL A 31 23.64 -5.27 1.53
N ASP A 32 24.29 -6.28 0.95
CA ASP A 32 23.64 -7.26 0.08
C ASP A 32 22.57 -8.06 0.83
N ASP A 33 22.89 -8.51 2.04
CA ASP A 33 21.96 -9.21 2.93
C ASP A 33 20.76 -8.33 3.30
N ALA A 34 21.00 -7.04 3.60
CA ALA A 34 19.94 -6.09 3.91
C ALA A 34 19.05 -5.76 2.70
N LEU A 35 19.61 -5.72 1.49
CA LEU A 35 18.84 -5.53 0.25
C LEU A 35 17.97 -6.74 -0.07
N GLY A 36 18.44 -7.96 0.22
CA GLY A 36 17.61 -9.19 0.15
C GLY A 36 16.94 -9.44 -1.21
N LEU A 37 17.52 -8.93 -2.31
CA LEU A 37 16.89 -8.95 -3.63
C LEU A 37 16.74 -10.38 -4.15
N SER A 38 15.52 -10.80 -4.41
CA SER A 38 15.22 -12.08 -5.06
C SER A 38 13.92 -12.02 -5.83
N HIS A 39 13.75 -12.89 -6.82
CA HIS A 39 12.49 -13.02 -7.53
C HIS A 39 12.26 -14.43 -8.08
N ALA A 40 11.00 -14.82 -8.20
CA ALA A 40 10.55 -16.09 -8.78
C ALA A 40 9.29 -15.87 -9.63
N PRO A 41 8.97 -16.75 -10.60
CA PRO A 41 7.66 -16.68 -11.28
C PRO A 41 6.50 -16.70 -10.28
N ALA A 42 5.52 -15.82 -10.47
CA ALA A 42 4.26 -15.84 -9.73
C ALA A 42 3.26 -16.79 -10.43
N ALA A 43 2.46 -17.51 -9.65
CA ALA A 43 1.36 -18.33 -10.16
C ALA A 43 0.12 -17.46 -10.42
N VAL A 44 0.22 -16.57 -11.41
CA VAL A 44 -0.86 -15.64 -11.79
C VAL A 44 -2.06 -16.43 -12.33
N PRO A 45 -3.29 -16.21 -11.82
CA PRO A 45 -4.48 -16.86 -12.34
C PRO A 45 -4.75 -16.46 -13.79
N HIS A 46 -5.03 -17.44 -14.65
CA HIS A 46 -5.51 -17.18 -16.01
C HIS A 46 -7.00 -16.81 -15.97
N GLU A 47 -7.35 -15.64 -16.52
CA GLU A 47 -8.72 -15.13 -16.56
C GLU A 47 -9.43 -15.52 -17.88
N ASP A 48 -10.42 -16.42 -17.80
CA ASP A 48 -11.26 -16.78 -18.94
C ASP A 48 -12.45 -15.81 -19.07
N VAL A 49 -12.25 -14.74 -19.84
CA VAL A 49 -13.23 -13.66 -20.01
C VAL A 49 -14.01 -13.82 -21.33
N ALA A 50 -15.34 -13.67 -21.24
CA ALA A 50 -16.24 -13.68 -22.39
C ALA A 50 -17.41 -12.71 -22.18
N ALA A 51 -17.95 -12.18 -23.28
CA ALA A 51 -19.19 -11.43 -23.27
C ALA A 51 -20.39 -12.36 -23.51
N ALA A 52 -21.52 -12.08 -22.86
CA ALA A 52 -22.75 -12.81 -23.15
C ALA A 52 -23.21 -12.52 -24.59
N PRO A 53 -23.85 -13.49 -25.26
CA PRO A 53 -24.48 -13.23 -26.55
C PRO A 53 -25.59 -12.19 -26.40
N ARG A 54 -25.84 -11.42 -27.48
CA ARG A 54 -27.01 -10.56 -27.60
C ARG A 54 -28.27 -11.36 -27.28
N ARG A 55 -29.12 -10.85 -26.38
CA ARG A 55 -30.39 -11.49 -26.01
C ARG A 55 -31.49 -10.46 -25.92
N ASP A 56 -32.69 -10.84 -26.37
CA ASP A 56 -33.88 -10.05 -26.13
C ASP A 56 -34.36 -10.28 -24.69
N ALA A 57 -35.03 -9.28 -24.11
CA ALA A 57 -35.54 -9.37 -22.75
C ALA A 57 -36.73 -10.33 -22.68
N ALA A 58 -36.74 -11.22 -21.69
CA ALA A 58 -37.89 -12.08 -21.43
C ALA A 58 -39.12 -11.24 -21.01
N PRO A 59 -40.35 -11.64 -21.39
CA PRO A 59 -41.56 -10.93 -20.99
C PRO A 59 -41.71 -10.95 -19.47
N ALA A 60 -42.10 -9.81 -18.89
CA ALA A 60 -42.40 -9.72 -17.47
C ALA A 60 -43.83 -10.25 -17.20
N PRO A 61 -44.07 -10.97 -16.08
CA PRO A 61 -45.40 -11.46 -15.76
C PRO A 61 -46.36 -10.31 -15.45
N PRO A 62 -47.62 -10.33 -15.93
CA PRO A 62 -48.59 -9.23 -15.78
C PRO A 62 -49.24 -9.22 -14.39
N LEU A 63 -48.43 -9.17 -13.33
CA LEU A 63 -48.88 -9.21 -11.95
C LEU A 63 -49.59 -7.90 -11.57
N VAL A 64 -50.84 -8.00 -11.10
CA VAL A 64 -51.64 -6.86 -10.59
C VAL A 64 -51.66 -6.78 -9.06
N SER A 65 -51.32 -7.87 -8.38
CA SER A 65 -51.27 -7.93 -6.91
C SER A 65 -50.14 -8.82 -6.42
N VAL A 66 -49.46 -8.39 -5.36
CA VAL A 66 -48.39 -9.11 -4.66
C VAL A 66 -48.83 -9.32 -3.21
N VAL A 67 -49.05 -10.57 -2.83
CA VAL A 67 -49.47 -10.95 -1.48
C VAL A 67 -48.29 -11.59 -0.75
N VAL A 68 -47.87 -11.03 0.38
CA VAL A 68 -46.69 -11.48 1.13
C VAL A 68 -47.04 -11.67 2.61
N PRO A 69 -46.28 -12.46 3.39
CA PRO A 69 -46.44 -12.51 4.84
C PRO A 69 -46.42 -11.11 5.46
N ASP A 70 -47.14 -10.91 6.57
CA ASP A 70 -47.11 -9.62 7.27
C ASP A 70 -45.85 -9.47 8.12
N GLU A 71 -44.73 -9.31 7.44
CA GLU A 71 -43.41 -9.20 8.05
C GLU A 71 -42.56 -8.18 7.26
N PRO A 72 -41.87 -7.23 7.92
CA PRO A 72 -41.15 -6.13 7.25
C PRO A 72 -40.24 -6.60 6.10
N ARG A 73 -39.48 -7.69 6.32
CA ARG A 73 -38.57 -8.29 5.34
C ARG A 73 -39.28 -8.67 4.04
N THR A 74 -40.40 -9.40 4.17
CA THR A 74 -41.17 -9.86 3.01
C THR A 74 -42.00 -8.75 2.36
N ARG A 75 -42.45 -7.76 3.13
CA ARG A 75 -43.07 -6.53 2.59
C ARG A 75 -42.09 -5.75 1.73
N ARG A 76 -40.84 -5.60 2.18
CA ARG A 76 -39.78 -4.94 1.40
C ARG A 76 -39.42 -5.72 0.14
N ALA A 77 -39.25 -7.03 0.26
CA ALA A 77 -38.98 -7.89 -0.89
C ALA A 77 -40.13 -7.91 -1.91
N GLY A 78 -41.39 -7.90 -1.44
CA GLY A 78 -42.57 -7.76 -2.30
C GLY A 78 -42.64 -6.41 -3.02
N ALA A 79 -42.25 -5.32 -2.35
CA ALA A 79 -42.11 -4.01 -2.97
C ALA A 79 -41.02 -4.02 -4.05
N ALA A 80 -39.90 -4.71 -3.85
CA ALA A 80 -38.86 -4.84 -4.86
C ALA A 80 -39.37 -5.53 -6.15
N VAL A 81 -40.26 -6.51 -6.04
CA VAL A 81 -40.94 -7.13 -7.19
C VAL A 81 -41.86 -6.11 -7.89
N ALA A 82 -42.64 -5.35 -7.12
CA ALA A 82 -43.52 -4.32 -7.67
C ALA A 82 -42.74 -3.23 -8.41
N ASP A 83 -41.62 -2.79 -7.85
CA ASP A 83 -40.73 -1.80 -8.43
C ASP A 83 -40.01 -2.35 -9.69
N ALA A 84 -39.65 -3.63 -9.69
CA ALA A 84 -39.06 -4.29 -10.86
C ALA A 84 -40.05 -4.33 -12.05
N LEU A 85 -41.33 -4.60 -11.79
CA LEU A 85 -42.38 -4.55 -12.83
C LEU A 85 -42.60 -3.13 -13.35
N ALA A 86 -42.64 -2.14 -12.46
CA ALA A 86 -42.73 -0.73 -12.84
C ALA A 86 -41.55 -0.30 -13.72
N ALA A 87 -40.33 -0.73 -13.39
CA ALA A 87 -39.13 -0.48 -14.20
C ALA A 87 -39.15 -1.15 -15.58
N ARG A 88 -40.04 -2.13 -15.79
CA ARG A 88 -40.32 -2.79 -17.08
C ARG A 88 -41.51 -2.17 -17.82
N GLY A 89 -42.05 -1.05 -17.34
CA GLY A 89 -43.16 -0.32 -17.96
C GLY A 89 -44.55 -0.87 -17.64
N LEU A 90 -44.67 -1.82 -16.69
CA LEU A 90 -45.95 -2.36 -16.24
C LEU A 90 -46.53 -1.54 -15.07
N PRO A 91 -47.85 -1.58 -14.83
CA PRO A 91 -48.42 -0.99 -13.62
C PRO A 91 -47.79 -1.57 -12.36
N ARG A 92 -47.45 -0.72 -11.39
CA ARG A 92 -46.91 -1.16 -10.11
C ARG A 92 -48.01 -1.88 -9.30
N PRO A 93 -47.90 -3.19 -9.02
CA PRO A 93 -48.94 -3.92 -8.30
C PRO A 93 -49.05 -3.48 -6.84
N ALA A 94 -50.22 -3.66 -6.26
CA ALA A 94 -50.42 -3.46 -4.82
C ALA A 94 -49.73 -4.58 -4.04
N VAL A 95 -48.93 -4.21 -3.03
CA VAL A 95 -48.32 -5.14 -2.08
C VAL A 95 -49.20 -5.20 -0.84
N THR A 96 -49.80 -6.35 -0.56
CA THR A 96 -50.72 -6.54 0.57
C THR A 96 -50.26 -7.67 1.48
N ALA A 97 -50.46 -7.50 2.78
CA ALA A 97 -50.19 -8.56 3.76
C ALA A 97 -51.19 -9.73 3.59
N ALA A 98 -50.67 -10.96 3.64
CA ALA A 98 -51.45 -12.18 3.63
C ALA A 98 -52.16 -12.33 5.00
N PRO A 99 -53.46 -12.63 5.04
CA PRO A 99 -54.09 -13.09 6.28
C PRO A 99 -53.44 -14.42 6.72
N PRO A 100 -53.29 -14.68 8.03
CA PRO A 100 -52.71 -15.93 8.53
C PRO A 100 -53.50 -17.12 8.01
N ALA A 101 -52.85 -17.98 7.23
CA ALA A 101 -53.48 -19.18 6.69
C ALA A 101 -53.60 -20.26 7.78
N PRO A 102 -54.70 -21.03 7.84
CA PRO A 102 -54.77 -22.20 8.71
C PRO A 102 -53.71 -23.22 8.32
N ALA A 103 -53.00 -23.76 9.32
CA ALA A 103 -51.95 -24.75 9.14
C ALA A 103 -52.51 -25.99 8.42
N GLY A 104 -51.98 -26.31 7.23
CA GLY A 104 -52.21 -27.59 6.55
C GLY A 104 -52.89 -27.57 5.17
N THR A 105 -53.21 -26.42 4.56
CA THR A 105 -53.93 -26.37 3.27
C THR A 105 -53.13 -25.86 2.07
N THR A 106 -51.85 -25.53 2.22
CA THR A 106 -51.01 -25.05 1.11
C THR A 106 -50.39 -26.21 0.33
N THR A 107 -50.98 -26.53 -0.82
CA THR A 107 -50.41 -27.50 -1.77
C THR A 107 -49.10 -26.93 -2.34
N PRO A 108 -47.99 -27.69 -2.40
CA PRO A 108 -46.74 -27.25 -3.03
C PRO A 108 -46.97 -26.79 -4.47
N ALA A 109 -46.18 -25.83 -4.95
CA ALA A 109 -46.26 -25.38 -6.35
C ALA A 109 -46.05 -26.55 -7.33
N SER A 110 -46.82 -26.56 -8.43
CA SER A 110 -46.76 -27.64 -9.44
C SER A 110 -45.48 -27.52 -10.29
N PRO A 111 -44.77 -28.62 -10.62
CA PRO A 111 -43.57 -28.62 -11.45
C PRO A 111 -43.86 -28.53 -12.97
N THR A 112 -45.02 -28.00 -13.36
CA THR A 112 -45.43 -27.91 -14.77
C THR A 112 -44.75 -26.72 -15.46
N ALA A 113 -44.58 -26.80 -16.79
CA ALA A 113 -44.00 -25.72 -17.59
C ALA A 113 -44.79 -24.41 -17.35
N PRO A 114 -44.13 -23.32 -16.90
CA PRO A 114 -44.83 -22.15 -16.40
C PRO A 114 -45.39 -21.30 -17.55
N GLU A 115 -46.71 -21.26 -17.71
CA GLU A 115 -47.38 -20.27 -18.56
C GLU A 115 -47.57 -18.95 -17.78
N LEU A 116 -46.53 -18.11 -17.76
CA LEU A 116 -46.51 -16.87 -16.97
C LEU A 116 -47.44 -15.76 -17.49
N SER A 117 -47.87 -15.83 -18.76
CA SER A 117 -48.79 -14.86 -19.37
C SER A 117 -50.18 -14.85 -18.71
N ALA A 118 -50.61 -15.99 -18.17
CA ALA A 118 -51.89 -16.14 -17.48
C ALA A 118 -51.83 -15.79 -15.98
N VAL A 119 -50.64 -15.48 -15.46
CA VAL A 119 -50.42 -15.27 -14.03
C VAL A 119 -50.57 -13.80 -13.66
N THR A 120 -51.61 -13.49 -12.89
CA THR A 120 -51.99 -12.11 -12.53
C THR A 120 -51.72 -11.76 -11.07
N ARG A 121 -51.39 -12.75 -10.24
CA ARG A 121 -51.12 -12.54 -8.81
C ARG A 121 -49.86 -13.28 -8.40
N LEU A 122 -49.07 -12.64 -7.52
CA LEU A 122 -48.00 -13.29 -6.80
C LEU A 122 -48.42 -13.57 -5.36
N ARG A 123 -48.07 -14.74 -4.84
CA ARG A 123 -48.23 -15.10 -3.43
C ARG A 123 -46.93 -15.65 -2.87
N ALA A 124 -46.37 -14.98 -1.87
CA ALA A 124 -45.30 -15.51 -1.04
C ALA A 124 -45.87 -16.15 0.23
N ALA A 125 -45.28 -17.26 0.66
CA ALA A 125 -45.65 -17.97 1.88
C ALA A 125 -44.41 -18.55 2.56
N VAL A 126 -44.52 -18.76 3.88
CA VAL A 126 -43.54 -19.53 4.64
C VAL A 126 -44.08 -20.94 4.81
N LEU A 127 -43.43 -21.91 4.17
CA LEU A 127 -43.77 -23.34 4.23
C LEU A 127 -42.57 -24.08 4.83
N PRO A 128 -42.63 -24.44 6.13
CA PRO A 128 -41.55 -25.16 6.78
C PRO A 128 -41.24 -26.46 6.02
N ALA A 129 -39.99 -26.60 5.59
CA ALA A 129 -39.49 -27.83 4.98
C ALA A 129 -38.53 -28.52 5.97
N PRO A 130 -38.71 -29.81 6.29
CA PRO A 130 -37.88 -30.50 7.29
C PRO A 130 -36.37 -30.56 6.95
N SER A 131 -35.96 -30.23 5.71
CA SER A 131 -34.60 -30.40 5.20
C SER A 131 -34.00 -29.16 4.51
N GLY A 132 -34.65 -27.98 4.59
CA GLY A 132 -34.14 -26.77 3.95
C GLY A 132 -33.14 -26.01 4.82
N ALA A 133 -32.00 -25.59 4.25
CA ALA A 133 -31.12 -24.63 4.92
C ALA A 133 -31.81 -23.24 5.00
N PRO A 134 -31.38 -22.34 5.90
CA PRO A 134 -31.89 -20.97 5.95
C PRO A 134 -31.84 -20.28 4.59
N GLU A 135 -32.77 -19.35 4.36
CA GLU A 135 -32.89 -18.60 3.09
C GLU A 135 -33.30 -19.46 1.85
N SER A 136 -33.65 -20.72 2.03
CA SER A 136 -34.09 -21.58 0.91
C SER A 136 -35.52 -21.25 0.46
N TYR A 137 -35.77 -21.38 -0.84
CA TYR A 137 -37.10 -21.14 -1.41
C TYR A 137 -37.41 -22.01 -2.63
N ARG A 138 -38.69 -22.07 -3.00
CA ARG A 138 -39.19 -22.60 -4.28
C ARG A 138 -39.98 -21.53 -5.01
N LEU A 139 -39.80 -21.47 -6.33
CA LEU A 139 -40.64 -20.67 -7.22
C LEU A 139 -41.49 -21.62 -8.06
N GLY A 140 -42.76 -21.31 -8.30
CA GLY A 140 -43.61 -22.14 -9.15
C GLY A 140 -44.95 -21.50 -9.43
N VAL A 141 -45.85 -22.22 -10.11
CA VAL A 141 -47.19 -21.71 -10.47
C VAL A 141 -48.27 -22.55 -9.79
N ARG A 142 -49.32 -21.88 -9.29
CA ARG A 142 -50.53 -22.46 -8.70
C ARG A 142 -51.76 -21.87 -9.38
N GLY A 143 -52.30 -22.54 -10.40
CA GLY A 143 -53.38 -21.99 -11.21
C GLY A 143 -52.94 -20.70 -11.90
N THR A 144 -53.54 -19.55 -11.55
CA THR A 144 -53.17 -18.22 -12.06
C THR A 144 -52.30 -17.41 -11.08
N GLU A 145 -51.71 -18.05 -10.06
CA GLU A 145 -50.83 -17.42 -9.07
C GLU A 145 -49.35 -17.86 -9.24
N LEU A 146 -48.41 -16.91 -9.23
CA LEU A 146 -46.97 -17.17 -9.08
C LEU A 146 -46.69 -17.35 -7.59
N ALA A 147 -46.18 -18.52 -7.21
CA ALA A 147 -45.88 -18.87 -5.84
C ALA A 147 -44.40 -18.69 -5.51
N VAL A 148 -44.12 -18.06 -4.37
CA VAL A 148 -42.80 -18.01 -3.73
C VAL A 148 -42.90 -18.66 -2.35
N ASP A 149 -42.44 -19.89 -2.22
CA ASP A 149 -42.52 -20.63 -0.97
C ASP A 149 -41.14 -20.67 -0.30
N GLY A 150 -40.96 -19.90 0.76
CA GLY A 150 -39.74 -19.90 1.58
C GLY A 150 -39.81 -20.95 2.69
N THR A 151 -38.67 -21.55 3.05
CA THR A 151 -38.59 -22.46 4.21
C THR A 151 -38.71 -21.73 5.54
N ASP A 152 -38.36 -20.45 5.54
CA ASP A 152 -38.50 -19.47 6.61
C ASP A 152 -38.81 -18.08 5.99
N VAL A 153 -38.91 -17.03 6.83
CA VAL A 153 -39.12 -15.64 6.38
C VAL A 153 -38.00 -15.16 5.46
N ALA A 154 -36.76 -15.54 5.77
CA ALA A 154 -35.59 -15.12 4.98
C ALA A 154 -35.61 -15.76 3.59
N GLY A 155 -36.05 -17.02 3.47
CA GLY A 155 -36.23 -17.72 2.21
C GLY A 155 -37.35 -17.12 1.38
N ALA A 156 -38.47 -16.75 2.00
CA ALA A 156 -39.55 -16.08 1.29
C ALA A 156 -39.08 -14.72 0.73
N ALA A 157 -38.32 -13.95 1.52
CA ALA A 157 -37.70 -12.70 1.08
C ALA A 157 -36.66 -12.94 -0.04
N ALA A 158 -35.77 -13.91 0.11
CA ALA A 158 -34.75 -14.24 -0.88
C ALA A 158 -35.36 -14.66 -2.23
N GLY A 159 -36.43 -15.45 -2.21
CA GLY A 159 -37.16 -15.83 -3.41
C GLY A 159 -37.83 -14.64 -4.10
N LEU A 160 -38.41 -13.72 -3.33
CA LEU A 160 -38.97 -12.47 -3.83
C LEU A 160 -37.90 -11.55 -4.44
N TYR A 161 -36.75 -11.37 -3.77
CA TYR A 161 -35.64 -10.59 -4.31
C TYR A 161 -35.05 -11.22 -5.57
N ARG A 162 -34.89 -12.55 -5.61
CA ARG A 162 -34.43 -13.23 -6.84
C ARG A 162 -35.40 -13.03 -7.99
N LEU A 163 -36.71 -13.10 -7.73
CA LEU A 163 -37.71 -12.85 -8.75
C LEU A 163 -37.67 -11.39 -9.21
N ALA A 164 -37.56 -10.43 -8.30
CA ALA A 164 -37.43 -9.01 -8.60
C ALA A 164 -36.19 -8.73 -9.47
N ASP A 165 -35.05 -9.33 -9.12
CA ASP A 165 -33.80 -9.26 -9.87
C ASP A 165 -33.97 -9.76 -11.31
N ARG A 166 -34.54 -10.95 -11.51
CA ARG A 166 -34.81 -11.51 -12.85
C ARG A 166 -35.72 -10.63 -13.70
N ILE A 167 -36.81 -10.13 -13.11
CA ILE A 167 -37.72 -9.22 -13.80
C ILE A 167 -36.99 -7.93 -14.20
N ARG A 168 -36.17 -7.38 -13.29
CA ARG A 168 -35.43 -6.13 -13.49
C ARG A 168 -34.32 -6.26 -14.52
N SER A 169 -33.64 -7.41 -14.58
CA SER A 169 -32.56 -7.70 -15.54
C SER A 169 -33.04 -8.19 -16.90
N GLY A 170 -34.36 -8.32 -17.11
CA GLY A 170 -34.87 -8.87 -18.36
C GLY A 170 -34.60 -10.37 -18.53
N ALA A 171 -34.20 -11.06 -17.47
CA ALA A 171 -34.07 -12.50 -17.46
C ALA A 171 -35.44 -13.19 -17.31
N GLU A 172 -35.50 -14.48 -17.62
CA GLU A 172 -36.72 -15.27 -17.42
C GLU A 172 -37.07 -15.31 -15.93
N ALA A 173 -38.29 -14.86 -15.58
CA ALA A 173 -38.72 -14.72 -14.19
C ALA A 173 -38.78 -16.08 -13.47
N LEU A 174 -39.20 -17.13 -14.18
CA LEU A 174 -39.24 -18.51 -13.69
C LEU A 174 -38.75 -19.48 -14.78
N PRO A 175 -37.44 -19.75 -14.86
CA PRO A 175 -36.91 -20.76 -15.76
C PRO A 175 -37.50 -22.14 -15.48
N ALA A 176 -37.76 -22.92 -16.52
CA ALA A 176 -38.33 -24.27 -16.38
C ALA A 176 -37.50 -25.19 -15.46
N ALA A 177 -36.17 -25.04 -15.46
CA ALA A 177 -35.26 -25.80 -14.58
C ALA A 177 -35.40 -25.45 -13.08
N ASP A 178 -35.97 -24.29 -12.76
CA ASP A 178 -36.17 -23.82 -11.38
C ASP A 178 -37.61 -24.00 -10.89
N ALA A 179 -38.57 -24.27 -11.78
CA ALA A 179 -39.98 -24.43 -11.43
C ALA A 179 -40.17 -25.60 -10.46
N GLY A 180 -40.65 -25.27 -9.25
CA GLY A 180 -40.84 -26.22 -8.16
C GLY A 180 -39.54 -26.71 -7.52
N ARG A 181 -38.35 -26.31 -7.97
CA ARG A 181 -37.05 -26.73 -7.41
C ARG A 181 -36.75 -25.98 -6.11
N LEU A 182 -36.19 -26.68 -5.12
CA LEU A 182 -35.63 -26.02 -3.94
C LEU A 182 -34.32 -25.34 -4.32
N VAL A 183 -34.29 -24.01 -4.19
CA VAL A 183 -33.11 -23.19 -4.34
C VAL A 183 -32.57 -22.88 -2.96
N THR A 184 -31.29 -23.17 -2.76
CA THR A 184 -30.57 -22.97 -1.49
C THR A 184 -29.27 -22.23 -1.80
N PRO A 185 -28.92 -21.16 -1.05
CA PRO A 185 -27.65 -20.46 -1.25
C PRO A 185 -26.46 -21.38 -0.94
N ARG A 186 -25.38 -21.27 -1.73
CA ARG A 186 -24.15 -22.03 -1.47
C ARG A 186 -23.39 -21.56 -0.24
N LEU A 187 -23.37 -20.25 0.02
CA LEU A 187 -22.66 -19.64 1.14
C LEU A 187 -23.65 -18.98 2.09
N GLY A 188 -23.52 -19.28 3.38
CA GLY A 188 -24.45 -18.82 4.42
C GLY A 188 -24.16 -17.42 4.94
N LEU A 189 -22.94 -16.92 4.79
CA LEU A 189 -22.53 -15.61 5.27
C LEU A 189 -22.01 -14.74 4.11
N ARG A 190 -22.70 -13.63 3.82
CA ARG A 190 -22.42 -12.76 2.68
C ARG A 190 -22.37 -11.32 3.17
N LEU A 191 -21.17 -10.87 3.52
CA LEU A 191 -20.93 -9.57 4.13
C LEU A 191 -20.58 -8.49 3.10
N THR A 192 -20.97 -7.26 3.39
CA THR A 192 -20.37 -6.04 2.83
C THR A 192 -19.75 -5.17 3.92
N ASP A 193 -18.90 -4.22 3.55
CA ASP A 193 -18.70 -2.99 4.34
C ASP A 193 -20.00 -2.15 4.36
N ALA A 194 -19.98 -0.95 4.95
CA ALA A 194 -21.12 -0.03 5.01
C ALA A 194 -21.20 0.94 3.82
N GLY A 195 -20.52 0.65 2.71
CA GLY A 195 -20.48 1.53 1.54
C GLY A 195 -19.98 2.93 1.88
N SER A 196 -20.62 3.98 1.35
CA SER A 196 -20.26 5.37 1.66
C SER A 196 -21.16 6.03 2.71
N VAL A 197 -21.80 5.23 3.59
CA VAL A 197 -22.65 5.75 4.67
C VAL A 197 -21.86 6.75 5.53
N GLY A 198 -22.51 7.89 5.81
CA GLY A 198 -21.95 8.99 6.59
C GLY A 198 -20.88 9.81 5.88
N ARG A 199 -20.53 9.48 4.63
CA ARG A 199 -19.55 10.22 3.84
C ARG A 199 -20.30 11.16 2.90
N GLU A 200 -20.03 12.45 3.05
CA GLU A 200 -20.57 13.47 2.15
C GLU A 200 -19.51 13.87 1.11
N PRO A 201 -19.93 14.21 -0.12
CA PRO A 201 -19.03 14.78 -1.10
C PRO A 201 -18.40 16.08 -0.57
N ASP A 202 -17.07 16.17 -0.61
CA ASP A 202 -16.31 17.36 -0.23
C ASP A 202 -15.38 17.79 -1.39
N PRO A 203 -15.89 18.57 -2.36
CA PRO A 203 -15.10 18.98 -3.52
C PRO A 203 -13.78 19.67 -3.17
N ALA A 204 -13.70 20.38 -2.04
CA ALA A 204 -12.50 21.09 -1.64
C ALA A 204 -11.42 20.13 -1.13
N ALA A 205 -11.82 19.11 -0.35
CA ALA A 205 -10.90 18.07 0.11
C ALA A 205 -10.37 17.23 -1.06
N PHE A 206 -11.23 16.82 -1.99
CA PHE A 206 -10.81 16.04 -3.17
C PHE A 206 -9.95 16.86 -4.14
N ALA A 207 -10.23 18.16 -4.32
CA ALA A 207 -9.44 19.03 -5.19
C ALA A 207 -7.98 19.23 -4.71
N ALA A 208 -7.71 19.05 -3.41
CA ALA A 208 -6.35 19.10 -2.89
C ALA A 208 -5.51 17.89 -3.35
N GLY A 209 -6.15 16.72 -3.49
CA GLY A 209 -5.53 15.49 -4.03
C GLY A 209 -4.38 14.93 -3.20
N ASP A 210 -4.27 15.29 -1.92
CA ASP A 210 -3.13 14.91 -1.06
C ASP A 210 -3.56 14.24 0.26
N ASP A 211 -4.86 13.99 0.44
CA ASP A 211 -5.41 13.30 1.62
C ASP A 211 -5.36 11.77 1.45
N TYR A 212 -4.19 11.20 1.72
CA TYR A 212 -3.94 9.76 1.69
C TYR A 212 -4.27 9.05 3.03
N ARG A 213 -5.12 9.64 3.88
CA ARG A 213 -5.56 9.00 5.13
C ARG A 213 -6.45 7.79 4.84
N LEU A 214 -6.35 6.78 5.71
CA LEU A 214 -6.99 5.46 5.57
C LEU A 214 -8.17 5.26 6.53
N ASN A 215 -8.64 6.34 7.18
CA ASN A 215 -9.75 6.26 8.10
C ASN A 215 -11.07 5.98 7.36
N THR A 216 -11.73 4.88 7.71
CA THR A 216 -12.99 4.42 7.10
C THR A 216 -14.21 4.65 7.99
N ASP A 217 -14.14 5.50 9.00
CA ASP A 217 -15.27 5.73 9.89
C ASP A 217 -16.53 6.28 9.15
N VAL A 218 -17.71 5.89 9.66
CA VAL A 218 -19.03 6.21 9.04
C VAL A 218 -19.91 7.09 9.91
N VAL A 219 -19.46 7.43 11.12
CA VAL A 219 -20.23 8.23 12.11
C VAL A 219 -19.54 9.55 12.45
N GLY A 220 -18.28 9.72 12.03
CA GLY A 220 -17.36 10.80 12.34
C GLY A 220 -17.92 12.19 12.05
N PRO A 221 -18.60 12.39 10.91
CA PRO A 221 -19.23 13.68 10.60
C PRO A 221 -20.38 14.08 11.54
N ALA A 222 -20.89 13.17 12.38
CA ALA A 222 -21.90 13.51 13.40
C ALA A 222 -21.28 13.91 14.75
N LEU A 223 -19.96 13.84 14.91
CA LEU A 223 -19.34 14.03 16.20
C LEU A 223 -19.22 15.51 16.56
N LEU A 224 -19.46 15.78 17.84
CA LEU A 224 -19.26 17.10 18.43
C LEU A 224 -18.12 17.05 19.45
N PRO A 225 -17.30 18.12 19.53
CA PRO A 225 -16.21 18.20 20.51
C PRO A 225 -16.70 18.40 21.95
N ARG A 226 -18.00 18.65 22.14
CA ARG A 226 -18.65 18.88 23.44
C ARG A 226 -20.08 18.35 23.43
N ALA A 227 -20.69 18.24 24.61
CA ALA A 227 -22.12 17.93 24.75
C ALA A 227 -22.99 18.76 23.77
N PRO A 228 -23.95 18.14 23.06
CA PRO A 228 -24.51 16.80 23.26
C PRO A 228 -23.70 15.63 22.65
N TRP A 229 -22.44 15.86 22.25
CA TRP A 229 -21.47 14.87 21.73
C TRP A 229 -21.76 14.31 20.34
N VAL A 230 -23.03 14.27 19.96
CA VAL A 230 -23.49 13.86 18.62
C VAL A 230 -24.51 14.87 18.08
N ASP A 231 -24.36 15.22 16.81
CA ASP A 231 -25.29 16.08 16.06
C ASP A 231 -26.49 15.24 15.60
N ALA A 232 -27.67 15.51 16.17
CA ALA A 232 -28.89 14.76 15.86
C ALA A 232 -29.32 14.87 14.38
N GLY A 233 -29.02 15.99 13.72
CA GLY A 233 -29.31 16.17 12.30
C GLY A 233 -28.39 15.31 11.42
N ALA A 234 -27.11 15.23 11.77
CA ALA A 234 -26.15 14.34 11.11
C ALA A 234 -26.51 12.87 11.32
N VAL A 235 -26.89 12.47 12.54
CA VAL A 235 -27.37 11.11 12.85
C VAL A 235 -28.59 10.76 11.99
N ALA A 236 -29.56 11.66 11.85
CA ALA A 236 -30.74 11.41 11.02
C ALA A 236 -30.37 11.19 9.54
N ARG A 237 -29.41 11.97 9.01
CA ARG A 237 -28.90 11.80 7.64
C ARG A 237 -28.16 10.47 7.46
N ILE A 238 -27.23 10.16 8.36
CA ILE A 238 -26.49 8.87 8.37
C ILE A 238 -27.47 7.71 8.46
N GLY A 239 -28.47 7.80 9.33
CA GLY A 239 -29.51 6.79 9.47
C GLY A 239 -30.29 6.56 8.19
N ALA A 240 -30.67 7.61 7.46
CA ALA A 240 -31.33 7.46 6.16
C ALA A 240 -30.43 6.77 5.12
N GLN A 241 -29.14 7.14 5.09
CA GLN A 241 -28.15 6.52 4.20
C GLN A 241 -27.92 5.05 4.54
N PHE A 242 -27.81 4.71 5.83
CA PHE A 242 -27.64 3.33 6.28
C PHE A 242 -28.84 2.46 5.90
N ARG A 243 -30.07 2.95 6.05
CA ARG A 243 -31.28 2.23 5.59
C ARG A 243 -31.26 1.99 4.09
N GLN A 244 -30.93 3.02 3.30
CA GLN A 244 -30.80 2.89 1.85
C GLN A 244 -29.75 1.84 1.48
N PHE A 245 -28.60 1.84 2.16
CA PHE A 245 -27.53 0.88 1.93
C PHE A 245 -27.96 -0.56 2.28
N VAL A 246 -28.53 -0.78 3.47
CA VAL A 246 -29.05 -2.10 3.89
C VAL A 246 -30.07 -2.63 2.91
N ASP A 247 -31.04 -1.80 2.51
CA ASP A 247 -32.06 -2.17 1.51
C ASP A 247 -31.44 -2.58 0.17
N HIS A 248 -30.45 -1.82 -0.30
CA HIS A 248 -29.73 -2.11 -1.55
C HIS A 248 -28.95 -3.41 -1.46
N SER A 249 -28.19 -3.62 -0.37
CA SER A 249 -27.37 -4.81 -0.14
C SER A 249 -28.21 -6.08 -0.01
N VAL A 250 -29.33 -6.03 0.72
CA VAL A 250 -30.27 -7.16 0.84
C VAL A 250 -30.88 -7.51 -0.52
N ALA A 251 -31.26 -6.50 -1.30
CA ALA A 251 -31.83 -6.73 -2.64
C ALA A 251 -30.83 -7.38 -3.62
N GLN A 252 -29.52 -7.22 -3.40
CA GLN A 252 -28.48 -7.92 -4.17
C GLN A 252 -28.18 -9.33 -3.62
N GLY A 253 -28.57 -9.63 -2.38
CA GLY A 253 -28.45 -10.94 -1.76
C GLY A 253 -27.48 -11.01 -0.57
N TYR A 254 -26.96 -9.88 -0.09
CA TYR A 254 -26.14 -9.84 1.13
C TYR A 254 -27.00 -9.96 2.39
N ASN A 255 -26.44 -10.59 3.42
CA ASN A 255 -27.13 -10.87 4.69
C ASN A 255 -26.30 -10.48 5.92
N ALA A 256 -25.22 -9.71 5.73
CA ALA A 256 -24.39 -9.19 6.79
C ALA A 256 -23.74 -7.86 6.38
N VAL A 257 -23.48 -6.98 7.34
CA VAL A 257 -22.81 -5.69 7.18
C VAL A 257 -21.75 -5.50 8.25
N VAL A 258 -20.60 -4.96 7.85
CA VAL A 258 -19.50 -4.57 8.73
C VAL A 258 -19.52 -3.06 8.92
N VAL A 259 -19.54 -2.61 10.17
CA VAL A 259 -19.56 -1.19 10.55
C VAL A 259 -18.35 -0.89 11.44
N PRO A 260 -17.53 0.14 11.16
CA PRO A 260 -16.41 0.51 12.03
C PRO A 260 -16.87 0.91 13.46
N GLY A 261 -16.08 0.50 14.46
CA GLY A 261 -16.18 0.98 15.84
C GLY A 261 -16.07 -0.13 16.89
N PHE A 262 -15.59 0.23 18.07
CA PHE A 262 -15.63 -0.58 19.29
C PHE A 262 -15.52 0.29 20.53
N LEU A 263 -14.39 0.97 20.73
CA LEU A 263 -14.12 1.75 21.94
C LEU A 263 -15.02 2.98 22.08
N GLU A 264 -15.57 3.44 20.96
CA GLU A 264 -16.49 4.56 20.85
C GLU A 264 -17.86 4.26 21.49
N TYR A 265 -18.16 2.98 21.76
CA TYR A 265 -19.44 2.51 22.29
C TYR A 265 -19.34 1.91 23.70
N VAL A 266 -18.17 1.98 24.35
CA VAL A 266 -17.92 1.36 25.67
C VAL A 266 -17.45 2.36 26.72
N THR A 267 -17.92 2.18 27.95
CA THR A 267 -17.58 3.01 29.11
C THR A 267 -16.64 2.32 30.10
N PHE A 268 -16.39 1.02 29.94
CA PHE A 268 -15.63 0.18 30.88
C PHE A 268 -16.20 0.20 32.30
N ALA A 269 -17.53 0.35 32.44
CA ALA A 269 -18.20 0.45 33.75
C ALA A 269 -18.07 -0.81 34.61
N LYS A 270 -17.64 -1.94 34.02
CA LYS A 270 -17.42 -3.21 34.72
C LYS A 270 -15.96 -3.43 35.16
N VAL A 271 -15.08 -2.46 34.94
CA VAL A 271 -13.67 -2.55 35.32
C VAL A 271 -13.45 -1.86 36.66
N GLY A 272 -12.95 -2.60 37.65
CA GLY A 272 -12.68 -2.07 38.99
C GLY A 272 -13.97 -1.60 39.68
N ASP A 273 -14.01 -0.33 40.07
CA ASP A 273 -15.17 0.34 40.68
C ASP A 273 -16.10 1.02 39.65
N GLY A 274 -15.86 0.78 38.35
CA GLY A 274 -16.57 1.43 37.25
C GLY A 274 -16.02 2.80 36.84
N HIS A 275 -15.00 3.30 37.56
CA HIS A 275 -14.30 4.55 37.25
C HIS A 275 -12.78 4.37 37.13
N ALA A 276 -12.32 3.12 37.11
CA ALA A 276 -10.90 2.80 37.09
C ALA A 276 -10.22 3.18 35.76
N VAL A 277 -10.91 2.99 34.63
CA VAL A 277 -10.44 3.36 33.30
C VAL A 277 -10.74 4.84 33.02
N TYR A 278 -12.03 5.22 33.10
CA TYR A 278 -12.49 6.59 32.93
C TYR A 278 -12.89 7.19 34.28
N PRO A 279 -12.14 8.18 34.81
CA PRO A 279 -12.44 8.77 36.12
C PRO A 279 -13.80 9.51 36.12
N PRO A 280 -14.35 9.82 37.31
CA PRO A 280 -15.62 10.56 37.39
C PRO A 280 -15.54 11.91 36.66
N GLY A 281 -16.50 12.16 35.78
CA GLY A 281 -16.55 13.38 34.94
C GLY A 281 -15.75 13.30 33.65
N ASP A 282 -15.13 12.15 33.33
CA ASP A 282 -14.48 11.95 32.04
C ASP A 282 -15.51 11.93 30.90
N THR A 283 -15.25 12.72 29.88
CA THR A 283 -16.14 12.94 28.74
C THR A 283 -16.31 11.71 27.85
N HIS A 284 -15.39 10.73 27.91
CA HIS A 284 -15.49 9.47 27.17
C HIS A 284 -16.75 8.69 27.55
N VAL A 285 -17.13 8.69 28.83
CA VAL A 285 -18.33 7.99 29.31
C VAL A 285 -19.59 8.63 28.74
N ASP A 286 -19.70 9.96 28.81
CA ASP A 286 -20.87 10.68 28.30
C ASP A 286 -20.97 10.57 26.77
N ARG A 287 -19.83 10.62 26.08
CA ARG A 287 -19.75 10.46 24.63
C ARG A 287 -20.15 9.04 24.21
N ALA A 288 -19.63 7.99 24.84
CA ALA A 288 -19.97 6.61 24.50
C ALA A 288 -21.47 6.32 24.69
N ARG A 289 -22.06 6.82 25.78
CA ARG A 289 -23.52 6.73 26.01
C ARG A 289 -24.32 7.48 24.93
N ALA A 290 -23.87 8.66 24.53
CA ALA A 290 -24.51 9.42 23.47
C ALA A 290 -24.39 8.70 22.11
N MET A 291 -23.25 8.08 21.82
CA MET A 291 -23.02 7.27 20.62
C MET A 291 -23.94 6.05 20.57
N VAL A 292 -24.04 5.27 21.66
CA VAL A 292 -24.95 4.12 21.76
C VAL A 292 -26.41 4.57 21.57
N ALA A 293 -26.82 5.64 22.23
CA ALA A 293 -28.19 6.16 22.12
C ALA A 293 -28.53 6.65 20.71
N ALA A 294 -27.58 7.28 20.02
CA ALA A 294 -27.77 7.84 18.68
C ALA A 294 -27.72 6.76 17.58
N PHE A 295 -26.73 5.87 17.63
CA PHE A 295 -26.43 4.95 16.54
C PHE A 295 -26.91 3.51 16.77
N GLY A 296 -27.22 3.11 18.01
CA GLY A 296 -27.87 1.83 18.30
C GLY A 296 -29.13 1.61 17.43
N PRO A 297 -30.10 2.54 17.43
CA PRO A 297 -31.29 2.44 16.58
C PRO A 297 -31.00 2.51 15.07
N VAL A 298 -29.91 3.18 14.65
CA VAL A 298 -29.53 3.27 13.24
C VAL A 298 -29.08 1.91 12.74
N PHE A 299 -28.15 1.27 13.46
CA PHE A 299 -27.60 -0.02 13.07
C PHE A 299 -28.58 -1.18 13.31
N GLY A 300 -29.43 -1.07 14.34
CA GLY A 300 -30.48 -2.06 14.63
C GLY A 300 -31.47 -2.28 13.47
N TYR A 301 -31.60 -1.33 12.54
CA TYR A 301 -32.38 -1.52 11.32
C TYR A 301 -31.88 -2.71 10.46
N ALA A 302 -30.59 -3.01 10.48
CA ALA A 302 -30.04 -4.16 9.78
C ALA A 302 -30.66 -5.48 10.30
N GLU A 303 -30.82 -5.63 11.61
CA GLU A 303 -31.46 -6.81 12.22
C GLU A 303 -32.94 -6.92 11.82
N GLU A 304 -33.69 -5.81 11.79
CA GLU A 304 -35.07 -5.79 11.29
C GLU A 304 -35.16 -6.35 9.87
N MET A 305 -34.15 -6.04 9.04
CA MET A 305 -34.04 -6.52 7.67
C MET A 305 -33.40 -7.91 7.51
N GLY A 306 -32.94 -8.52 8.60
CA GLY A 306 -32.31 -9.84 8.59
C GLY A 306 -30.85 -9.83 8.17
N VAL A 307 -30.20 -8.68 8.30
CA VAL A 307 -28.79 -8.46 8.04
C VAL A 307 -28.04 -8.50 9.36
N LYS A 308 -27.06 -9.40 9.47
CA LYS A 308 -26.18 -9.48 10.63
C LYS A 308 -25.28 -8.26 10.74
N VAL A 309 -25.00 -7.78 11.95
CA VAL A 309 -24.14 -6.62 12.19
C VAL A 309 -22.84 -7.04 12.87
N PHE A 310 -21.71 -6.77 12.21
CA PHE A 310 -20.38 -6.94 12.78
C PHE A 310 -19.71 -5.59 12.98
N LEU A 311 -19.22 -5.32 14.18
CA LEU A 311 -18.44 -4.11 14.43
C LEU A 311 -16.95 -4.34 14.15
N LEU A 312 -16.29 -3.46 13.41
CA LEU A 312 -14.87 -3.58 13.02
C LEU A 312 -13.97 -2.73 13.91
N THR A 313 -12.88 -3.33 14.41
CA THR A 313 -11.86 -2.61 15.18
C THR A 313 -10.45 -3.09 14.87
N ASP A 314 -9.51 -2.14 14.88
CA ASP A 314 -8.07 -2.37 14.74
C ASP A 314 -7.43 -2.52 16.12
N MET A 315 -7.03 -3.74 16.46
CA MET A 315 -6.40 -4.06 17.75
C MET A 315 -4.88 -3.88 17.68
N LEU A 316 -4.24 -3.20 18.62
CA LEU A 316 -4.77 -2.77 19.92
C LEU A 316 -5.36 -1.35 19.86
N ALA A 317 -6.67 -1.20 19.98
CA ALA A 317 -7.33 0.10 20.09
C ALA A 317 -7.17 0.65 21.51
N VAL A 318 -6.86 1.95 21.65
CA VAL A 318 -6.70 2.62 22.95
C VAL A 318 -7.27 4.04 22.94
N SER A 319 -7.60 4.55 24.12
CA SER A 319 -7.77 5.98 24.42
C SER A 319 -6.70 6.41 25.45
N PRO A 320 -6.39 7.71 25.61
CA PRO A 320 -5.38 8.15 26.57
C PRO A 320 -5.66 7.70 28.02
N PRO A 321 -6.91 7.76 28.55
CA PRO A 321 -7.21 7.24 29.88
C PRO A 321 -7.05 5.71 29.98
N LEU A 322 -7.45 4.97 28.94
CA LEU A 322 -7.29 3.52 28.89
C LEU A 322 -5.81 3.11 28.86
N GLU A 323 -4.99 3.76 28.04
CA GLU A 323 -3.55 3.51 27.99
C GLU A 323 -2.88 3.85 29.34
N ALA A 324 -3.27 4.95 29.98
CA ALA A 324 -2.80 5.30 31.32
C ALA A 324 -3.20 4.26 32.38
N TYR A 325 -4.44 3.74 32.31
CA TYR A 325 -4.90 2.67 33.19
C TYR A 325 -4.08 1.38 33.00
N LEU A 326 -3.94 0.91 31.76
CA LEU A 326 -3.17 -0.29 31.42
C LEU A 326 -1.71 -0.17 31.84
N THR A 327 -1.11 1.00 31.63
CA THR A 327 0.26 1.28 32.08
C THR A 327 0.39 1.13 33.60
N ARG A 328 -0.59 1.60 34.36
CA ARG A 328 -0.58 1.55 35.83
C ARG A 328 -0.82 0.15 36.38
N THR A 329 -1.68 -0.65 35.73
CA THR A 329 -2.15 -1.94 36.26
C THR A 329 -1.43 -3.14 35.68
N VAL A 330 -1.06 -3.08 34.41
CA VAL A 330 -0.34 -4.14 33.67
C VAL A 330 1.16 -3.87 33.62
N GLY A 331 1.56 -2.58 33.63
CA GLY A 331 2.96 -2.16 33.48
C GLY A 331 3.32 -1.71 32.06
N GLY A 332 2.31 -1.55 31.19
CA GLY A 332 2.44 -1.12 29.80
C GLY A 332 1.38 -1.76 28.90
N LEU A 333 1.62 -1.74 27.58
CA LEU A 333 0.80 -2.43 26.58
C LEU A 333 1.32 -3.85 26.32
N ASP A 334 1.53 -4.63 27.39
CA ASP A 334 1.94 -6.04 27.26
C ASP A 334 0.75 -6.89 26.80
N VAL A 335 0.61 -7.02 25.47
CA VAL A 335 -0.47 -7.77 24.81
C VAL A 335 -0.37 -9.29 24.99
N ALA A 336 0.66 -9.81 25.65
CA ALA A 336 0.71 -11.20 26.08
C ALA A 336 0.13 -11.40 27.50
N ASP A 337 -0.02 -10.34 28.30
CA ASP A 337 -0.54 -10.42 29.67
C ASP A 337 -2.08 -10.54 29.66
N PRO A 338 -2.66 -11.61 30.23
CA PRO A 338 -4.12 -11.78 30.32
C PRO A 338 -4.84 -10.64 31.07
N ARG A 339 -4.17 -9.93 31.98
CA ARG A 339 -4.76 -8.80 32.73
C ARG A 339 -5.13 -7.65 31.81
N LEU A 340 -4.38 -7.44 30.72
CA LEU A 340 -4.73 -6.47 29.68
C LEU A 340 -6.03 -6.89 29.00
N TRP A 341 -6.12 -8.15 28.57
CA TRP A 341 -7.29 -8.65 27.85
C TRP A 341 -8.55 -8.72 28.70
N ALA A 342 -8.45 -8.92 30.02
CA ALA A 342 -9.60 -8.85 30.93
C ALA A 342 -10.34 -7.48 30.85
N VAL A 343 -9.62 -6.39 30.58
CA VAL A 343 -10.23 -5.05 30.40
C VAL A 343 -11.04 -5.01 29.11
N TYR A 344 -10.49 -5.52 28.01
CA TYR A 344 -11.18 -5.60 26.72
C TYR A 344 -12.35 -6.59 26.75
N GLN A 345 -12.25 -7.69 27.51
CA GLN A 345 -13.37 -8.61 27.75
C GLN A 345 -14.53 -7.89 28.45
N ALA A 346 -14.25 -7.05 29.45
CA ALA A 346 -15.28 -6.26 30.13
C ALA A 346 -15.94 -5.25 29.19
N GLY A 347 -15.15 -4.54 28.36
CA GLY A 347 -15.67 -3.63 27.33
C GLY A 347 -16.51 -4.35 26.26
N LEU A 348 -16.05 -5.52 25.78
CA LEU A 348 -16.78 -6.33 24.80
C LEU A 348 -18.09 -6.89 25.37
N ALA A 349 -18.10 -7.33 26.63
CA ALA A 349 -19.33 -7.74 27.30
C ALA A 349 -20.31 -6.57 27.47
N GLU A 350 -19.82 -5.38 27.80
CA GLU A 350 -20.64 -4.16 27.86
C GLU A 350 -21.22 -3.77 26.50
N LEU A 351 -20.43 -3.88 25.42
CA LEU A 351 -20.90 -3.64 24.05
C LEU A 351 -22.08 -4.56 23.71
N PHE A 352 -21.93 -5.87 23.91
CA PHE A 352 -23.00 -6.83 23.57
C PHE A 352 -24.26 -6.65 24.44
N GLU A 353 -24.13 -6.15 25.67
CA GLU A 353 -25.29 -5.82 26.50
C GLU A 353 -25.99 -4.53 26.10
N SER A 354 -25.21 -3.51 25.71
CA SER A 354 -25.75 -2.20 25.32
C SER A 354 -26.31 -2.17 23.89
N MET A 355 -25.78 -3.02 23.01
CA MET A 355 -26.20 -3.16 21.61
C MET A 355 -26.46 -4.63 21.28
N PRO A 356 -27.54 -5.24 21.82
CA PRO A 356 -27.78 -6.68 21.73
C PRO A 356 -28.00 -7.20 20.30
N PHE A 357 -28.32 -6.33 19.34
CA PHE A 357 -28.48 -6.68 17.92
C PHE A 357 -27.15 -6.93 17.20
N VAL A 358 -26.01 -6.57 17.79
CA VAL A 358 -24.69 -6.82 17.20
C VAL A 358 -24.37 -8.31 17.27
N ASP A 359 -24.15 -8.94 16.12
CA ASP A 359 -23.86 -10.38 15.98
C ASP A 359 -22.41 -10.74 16.31
N GLY A 360 -21.49 -9.79 16.22
CA GLY A 360 -20.09 -10.07 16.51
C GLY A 360 -19.13 -8.90 16.31
N LEU A 361 -17.84 -9.21 16.48
CA LEU A 361 -16.73 -8.28 16.31
C LEU A 361 -15.80 -8.77 15.19
N MET A 362 -15.54 -7.92 14.21
CA MET A 362 -14.46 -8.10 13.25
C MET A 362 -13.19 -7.43 13.78
N VAL A 363 -12.11 -8.20 13.87
CA VAL A 363 -10.82 -7.74 14.40
C VAL A 363 -9.76 -7.83 13.32
N ARG A 364 -9.01 -6.73 13.18
CA ARG A 364 -7.75 -6.70 12.43
C ARG A 364 -6.62 -6.31 13.37
N VAL A 365 -5.41 -6.77 13.06
CA VAL A 365 -4.17 -6.40 13.76
C VAL A 365 -3.15 -5.92 12.74
N GLY A 366 -2.14 -5.19 13.21
CA GLY A 366 -1.05 -4.75 12.34
C GLY A 366 -1.40 -3.56 11.45
N GLU A 367 -2.48 -2.83 11.74
CA GLU A 367 -2.81 -1.54 11.12
C GLU A 367 -2.97 -0.51 12.23
N GLY A 368 -2.39 0.67 12.06
CA GLY A 368 -2.49 1.75 13.03
C GLY A 368 -1.53 2.90 12.80
N GLY A 369 -1.62 3.91 13.66
CA GLY A 369 -0.90 5.18 13.52
C GLY A 369 -1.77 6.31 12.96
N GLU A 370 -1.14 7.47 12.75
CA GLU A 370 -1.83 8.73 12.44
C GLU A 370 -2.66 8.71 11.14
N VAL A 371 -2.34 7.82 10.19
CA VAL A 371 -3.12 7.68 8.95
C VAL A 371 -4.54 7.18 9.18
N TYR A 372 -4.82 6.57 10.34
CA TYR A 372 -6.14 6.11 10.78
C TYR A 372 -6.81 7.06 11.77
N ALA A 373 -6.19 8.19 12.12
CA ALA A 373 -6.75 9.13 13.09
C ALA A 373 -8.04 9.78 12.57
N GLN A 374 -8.95 10.11 13.49
CA GLN A 374 -10.18 10.85 13.21
C GLN A 374 -10.15 12.21 13.91
N ASP A 375 -10.43 13.28 13.18
CA ASP A 375 -10.54 14.61 13.77
C ASP A 375 -11.68 14.67 14.79
N GLY A 376 -11.40 15.22 15.98
CA GLY A 376 -12.38 15.33 17.08
C GLY A 376 -12.46 14.11 18.02
N TRP A 377 -11.65 13.09 17.78
CA TRP A 377 -11.51 11.87 18.58
C TRP A 377 -10.04 11.56 18.89
N ASP A 378 -9.77 11.10 20.11
CA ASP A 378 -8.44 10.75 20.62
C ASP A 378 -8.22 9.23 20.77
N TYR A 379 -9.12 8.43 20.20
CA TYR A 379 -8.91 6.99 20.03
C TYR A 379 -7.86 6.73 18.95
N ALA A 380 -7.01 5.73 19.16
CA ALA A 380 -6.01 5.32 18.20
C ALA A 380 -5.75 3.80 18.29
N SER A 381 -5.31 3.19 17.20
CA SER A 381 -4.80 1.82 17.18
C SER A 381 -3.28 1.79 17.26
N LYS A 382 -2.74 0.78 17.97
CA LYS A 382 -1.31 0.55 18.15
C LYS A 382 -0.90 -0.74 17.45
N LEU A 383 0.25 -0.70 16.77
CA LEU A 383 0.94 -1.88 16.20
C LEU A 383 1.60 -2.74 17.30
N ALA A 384 0.80 -3.23 18.25
CA ALA A 384 1.27 -3.96 19.43
C ALA A 384 1.17 -5.49 19.29
N VAL A 385 0.09 -5.99 18.64
CA VAL A 385 -0.17 -7.42 18.47
C VAL A 385 0.65 -7.96 17.30
N THR A 386 1.91 -8.32 17.57
CA THR A 386 2.92 -8.65 16.55
C THR A 386 3.56 -10.03 16.70
N THR A 387 3.12 -10.81 17.70
CA THR A 387 3.66 -12.16 18.00
C THR A 387 2.57 -13.22 18.04
N GLU A 388 2.95 -14.48 17.82
CA GLU A 388 2.05 -15.64 17.92
C GLU A 388 1.33 -15.70 19.28
N ALA A 389 2.07 -15.47 20.37
CA ALA A 389 1.52 -15.45 21.72
C ALA A 389 0.49 -14.33 21.92
N SER A 390 0.78 -13.12 21.42
CA SER A 390 -0.14 -11.98 21.54
C SER A 390 -1.45 -12.18 20.75
N VAL A 391 -1.38 -12.74 19.54
CA VAL A 391 -2.59 -13.06 18.75
C VAL A 391 -3.44 -14.12 19.46
N ARG A 392 -2.80 -15.18 19.97
CA ARG A 392 -3.50 -16.25 20.70
C ARG A 392 -4.13 -15.75 22.00
N ALA A 393 -3.44 -14.87 22.74
CA ALA A 393 -3.96 -14.27 23.97
C ALA A 393 -5.20 -13.39 23.67
N MET A 394 -5.10 -12.53 22.66
CA MET A 394 -6.21 -11.71 22.17
C MET A 394 -7.41 -12.57 21.78
N LEU A 395 -7.24 -13.48 20.83
CA LEU A 395 -8.35 -14.26 20.28
C LEU A 395 -9.03 -15.11 21.34
N ARG A 396 -8.28 -15.77 22.23
CA ARG A 396 -8.88 -16.56 23.32
C ARG A 396 -9.73 -15.70 24.24
N ALA A 397 -9.28 -14.50 24.58
CA ALA A 397 -10.04 -13.61 25.45
C ALA A 397 -11.32 -13.08 24.76
N LEU A 398 -11.21 -12.64 23.51
CA LEU A 398 -12.36 -12.15 22.75
C LEU A 398 -13.39 -13.26 22.47
N LEU A 399 -12.92 -14.46 22.10
CA LEU A 399 -13.78 -15.63 21.86
C LEU A 399 -14.47 -16.11 23.13
N ASP A 400 -13.79 -16.11 24.28
CA ASP A 400 -14.40 -16.47 25.56
C ASP A 400 -15.58 -15.54 25.93
N THR A 401 -15.43 -14.23 25.70
CA THR A 401 -16.54 -13.28 25.90
C THR A 401 -17.63 -13.44 24.85
N ALA A 402 -17.26 -13.54 23.57
CA ALA A 402 -18.21 -13.66 22.47
C ALA A 402 -19.04 -14.95 22.57
N GLY A 403 -18.41 -16.08 22.87
CA GLY A 403 -19.09 -17.37 23.06
C GLY A 403 -20.10 -17.36 24.20
N ARG A 404 -19.79 -16.72 25.34
CA ARG A 404 -20.77 -16.54 26.44
C ARG A 404 -21.98 -15.72 26.04
N ALA A 405 -21.81 -14.78 25.10
CA ALA A 405 -22.88 -13.95 24.56
C ALA A 405 -23.58 -14.57 23.34
N GLY A 406 -23.12 -15.73 22.84
CA GLY A 406 -23.58 -16.32 21.60
C GLY A 406 -23.33 -15.40 20.40
N ARG A 407 -22.11 -14.84 20.32
CA ARG A 407 -21.65 -13.88 19.31
C ARG A 407 -20.39 -14.39 18.65
N GLU A 408 -20.10 -13.90 17.45
CA GLU A 408 -18.96 -14.35 16.63
C GLU A 408 -17.78 -13.36 16.68
N VAL A 409 -16.57 -13.88 16.47
CA VAL A 409 -15.37 -13.07 16.21
C VAL A 409 -14.87 -13.38 14.81
N ILE A 410 -14.86 -12.37 13.94
CA ILE A 410 -14.24 -12.46 12.62
C ILE A 410 -12.82 -11.93 12.71
N PHE A 411 -11.82 -12.81 12.66
CA PHE A 411 -10.43 -12.41 12.64
C PHE A 411 -9.91 -12.26 11.21
N ARG A 412 -9.54 -11.04 10.83
CA ARG A 412 -8.89 -10.75 9.56
C ARG A 412 -7.42 -11.09 9.63
N THR A 413 -6.94 -11.92 8.70
CA THR A 413 -5.52 -12.33 8.67
C THR A 413 -4.59 -11.26 8.12
N TRP A 414 -5.11 -10.25 7.43
CA TRP A 414 -4.33 -9.16 6.83
C TRP A 414 -3.54 -8.38 7.88
N THR A 415 -2.23 -8.25 7.68
CA THR A 415 -1.29 -7.51 8.53
C THR A 415 -0.25 -6.83 7.63
N VAL A 416 0.28 -5.66 8.01
CA VAL A 416 1.25 -4.89 7.20
C VAL A 416 2.70 -5.42 7.26
N GLY A 417 2.90 -6.72 7.49
CA GLY A 417 4.24 -7.31 7.49
C GLY A 417 5.06 -7.12 8.78
N VAL A 418 4.45 -6.64 9.87
CA VAL A 418 5.17 -6.35 11.12
C VAL A 418 5.22 -7.56 12.06
N GLY A 419 6.43 -7.91 12.51
CA GLY A 419 6.65 -8.94 13.52
C GLY A 419 6.49 -10.37 13.02
N ALA A 420 6.41 -11.33 13.94
CA ALA A 420 6.34 -12.77 13.62
C ALA A 420 5.02 -13.21 12.97
N VAL A 421 4.04 -12.30 12.89
CA VAL A 421 2.72 -12.53 12.28
C VAL A 421 2.52 -11.70 11.00
N GLY A 422 3.58 -11.05 10.51
CA GLY A 422 3.52 -10.17 9.32
C GLY A 422 3.13 -10.87 8.02
N ASP A 423 3.44 -12.17 7.88
CA ASP A 423 3.11 -12.98 6.71
C ASP A 423 1.91 -13.92 6.95
N LEU A 424 1.16 -13.71 8.03
CA LEU A 424 0.02 -14.56 8.42
C LEU A 424 -1.03 -14.73 7.30
N HIS A 425 -1.22 -13.68 6.49
CA HIS A 425 -2.17 -13.69 5.39
C HIS A 425 -1.64 -14.33 4.11
N THR A 426 -0.34 -14.59 3.97
CA THR A 426 0.26 -15.16 2.74
C THR A 426 0.96 -16.49 2.97
N ASN A 427 1.25 -16.87 4.21
CA ASN A 427 2.03 -18.05 4.54
C ASN A 427 1.20 -19.10 5.30
N PRO A 428 0.91 -20.28 4.70
CA PRO A 428 0.17 -21.36 5.36
C PRO A 428 0.84 -21.89 6.64
N GLU A 429 2.18 -21.88 6.72
CA GLU A 429 2.89 -22.33 7.92
C GLU A 429 2.72 -21.33 9.07
N SER A 430 2.83 -20.04 8.79
CA SER A 430 2.54 -18.97 9.76
C SER A 430 1.08 -19.02 10.20
N TYR A 431 0.14 -19.22 9.27
CA TYR A 431 -1.27 -19.46 9.58
C TYR A 431 -1.47 -20.63 10.55
N ALA A 432 -0.92 -21.80 10.25
CA ALA A 432 -1.06 -22.98 11.09
C ALA A 432 -0.44 -22.77 12.48
N ARG A 433 0.72 -22.12 12.54
CA ARG A 433 1.44 -21.84 13.79
C ARG A 433 0.75 -20.80 14.66
N VAL A 434 0.17 -19.75 14.09
CA VAL A 434 -0.56 -18.71 14.84
C VAL A 434 -1.94 -19.21 15.26
N LEU A 435 -2.71 -19.84 14.36
CA LEU A 435 -4.14 -20.12 14.59
C LEU A 435 -4.45 -21.59 14.90
N GLY A 436 -3.65 -22.56 14.45
CA GLY A 436 -4.01 -23.99 14.45
C GLY A 436 -4.26 -24.66 15.81
N GLY A 437 -4.15 -23.93 16.93
CA GLY A 437 -4.51 -24.41 18.28
C GLY A 437 -5.66 -23.63 18.90
N ILE A 438 -6.51 -23.00 18.10
CA ILE A 438 -7.74 -22.31 18.51
C ILE A 438 -8.90 -23.01 17.82
N ASP A 439 -9.55 -23.92 18.51
CA ASP A 439 -10.75 -24.61 18.02
C ASP A 439 -11.96 -24.05 18.76
N ASP A 440 -12.65 -23.09 18.12
CA ASP A 440 -13.82 -22.41 18.65
C ASP A 440 -14.82 -22.19 17.52
N GLU A 441 -16.07 -22.57 17.73
CA GLU A 441 -17.13 -22.45 16.72
C GLU A 441 -17.50 -20.98 16.42
N HIS A 442 -17.20 -20.06 17.34
CA HIS A 442 -17.45 -18.63 17.18
C HIS A 442 -16.34 -17.91 16.41
N LEU A 443 -15.23 -18.59 16.07
CA LEU A 443 -14.14 -18.02 15.29
C LEU A 443 -14.37 -18.21 13.78
N ILE A 444 -14.46 -17.08 13.07
CA ILE A 444 -14.41 -17.04 11.61
C ILE A 444 -13.11 -16.35 11.19
N VAL A 445 -12.36 -16.94 10.27
CA VAL A 445 -11.11 -16.36 9.79
C VAL A 445 -11.28 -15.83 8.37
N SER A 446 -11.07 -14.52 8.23
CA SER A 446 -11.23 -13.76 7.00
C SER A 446 -9.90 -13.54 6.29
N THR A 447 -9.82 -13.87 5.00
CA THR A 447 -8.58 -13.75 4.21
C THR A 447 -8.86 -13.32 2.77
N LYS A 448 -8.08 -12.36 2.25
CA LYS A 448 -8.16 -11.89 0.85
C LYS A 448 -7.99 -13.03 -0.13
N TYR A 449 -8.72 -12.98 -1.25
CA TYR A 449 -8.63 -14.02 -2.29
C TYR A 449 -7.23 -14.09 -2.95
N THR A 450 -6.46 -13.00 -2.91
CA THR A 450 -5.08 -12.91 -3.42
C THR A 450 -4.05 -13.16 -2.33
N LEU A 451 -2.89 -13.66 -2.73
CA LEU A 451 -1.67 -13.71 -1.93
C LEU A 451 -1.06 -12.29 -1.81
N GLY A 452 -1.60 -11.47 -0.91
CA GLY A 452 -1.22 -10.07 -0.73
C GLY A 452 -2.42 -9.13 -0.85
N ASP A 453 -2.19 -7.90 -1.32
CA ASP A 453 -3.19 -6.82 -1.29
C ASP A 453 -3.94 -6.62 -2.60
N PHE A 454 -4.82 -7.56 -2.95
CA PHE A 454 -5.78 -7.47 -4.06
C PHE A 454 -5.25 -7.18 -5.47
N TYR A 455 -4.01 -6.72 -5.70
CA TYR A 455 -3.45 -6.42 -7.03
C TYR A 455 -3.71 -7.54 -8.05
N SER A 456 -3.96 -7.17 -9.31
CA SER A 456 -3.80 -8.12 -10.41
C SER A 456 -2.36 -8.64 -10.47
N HIS A 457 -2.16 -9.81 -11.06
CA HIS A 457 -0.89 -10.57 -11.08
C HIS A 457 -0.46 -11.18 -9.73
N LEU A 458 -1.26 -11.05 -8.67
CA LEU A 458 -1.04 -11.85 -7.46
C LEU A 458 -1.64 -13.26 -7.62
N PRO A 459 -0.96 -14.31 -7.12
CA PRO A 459 -1.54 -15.65 -7.02
C PRO A 459 -2.80 -15.69 -6.15
N LEU A 460 -3.60 -16.76 -6.32
CA LEU A 460 -4.64 -17.08 -5.33
C LEU A 460 -4.01 -17.34 -3.96
N ASN A 461 -4.69 -16.93 -2.90
CA ASN A 461 -4.19 -17.06 -1.55
C ASN A 461 -4.16 -18.53 -1.09
N THR A 462 -2.96 -19.06 -0.87
CA THR A 462 -2.77 -20.47 -0.51
C THR A 462 -3.26 -20.81 0.90
N THR A 463 -3.39 -19.82 1.80
CA THR A 463 -3.94 -20.03 3.15
C THR A 463 -5.45 -20.33 3.16
N LEU A 464 -6.14 -20.07 2.05
CA LEU A 464 -7.56 -20.41 1.89
C LEU A 464 -7.76 -21.86 1.41
N LEU A 465 -6.72 -22.51 0.89
CA LEU A 465 -6.79 -23.89 0.38
C LEU A 465 -6.81 -24.95 1.48
N ALA A 466 -6.58 -24.57 2.75
CA ALA A 466 -6.50 -25.48 3.89
C ALA A 466 -6.98 -24.81 5.20
N GLY A 467 -6.86 -25.53 6.31
CA GLY A 467 -7.19 -25.06 7.66
C GLY A 467 -8.49 -25.66 8.22
N GLY A 468 -8.60 -25.67 9.56
CA GLY A 468 -9.76 -26.25 10.27
C GLY A 468 -10.85 -25.26 10.67
N HIS A 469 -10.56 -23.96 10.68
CA HIS A 469 -11.47 -22.90 11.11
C HIS A 469 -12.53 -22.58 10.05
N ARG A 470 -13.65 -21.98 10.45
CA ARG A 470 -14.64 -21.38 9.54
C ARG A 470 -13.95 -20.26 8.73
N ARG A 471 -14.16 -20.22 7.41
CA ARG A 471 -13.46 -19.30 6.50
C ARG A 471 -14.42 -18.41 5.74
N ILE A 472 -14.04 -17.14 5.61
CA ILE A 472 -14.62 -16.22 4.62
C ILE A 472 -13.54 -15.69 3.69
N VAL A 473 -13.91 -15.51 2.42
CA VAL A 473 -13.03 -14.95 1.38
C VAL A 473 -13.29 -13.46 1.23
N GLU A 474 -12.25 -12.62 1.36
CA GLU A 474 -12.38 -11.18 1.12
C GLU A 474 -12.24 -10.88 -0.39
N PHE A 475 -13.12 -10.03 -0.89
CA PHE A 475 -13.12 -9.47 -2.25
C PHE A 475 -13.20 -7.94 -2.19
N GLN A 476 -12.72 -7.26 -3.23
CA GLN A 476 -12.77 -5.80 -3.32
C GLN A 476 -13.46 -5.40 -4.63
N ALA A 477 -14.66 -4.80 -4.53
CA ALA A 477 -15.46 -4.40 -5.69
C ALA A 477 -15.00 -3.06 -6.27
N ARG A 478 -14.80 -2.05 -5.41
CA ARG A 478 -14.13 -0.80 -5.77
C ARG A 478 -12.62 -1.02 -5.71
N ARG A 479 -12.02 -1.30 -6.86
CA ARG A 479 -10.60 -1.67 -6.93
C ARG A 479 -9.69 -0.51 -6.58
N GLU A 480 -9.05 -0.61 -5.43
CA GLU A 480 -8.18 0.40 -4.84
C GLU A 480 -7.01 0.73 -5.78
N PHE A 481 -6.22 -0.27 -6.14
CA PHE A 481 -5.01 -0.10 -6.96
C PHE A 481 -5.30 0.04 -8.46
N GLU A 482 -6.54 -0.14 -8.89
CA GLU A 482 -6.91 -0.13 -10.31
C GLU A 482 -7.85 1.04 -10.61
N GLY A 483 -7.47 2.22 -10.12
CA GLY A 483 -8.12 3.50 -10.40
C GLY A 483 -9.33 3.81 -9.54
N PHE A 484 -9.46 3.21 -8.34
CA PHE A 484 -10.53 3.50 -7.37
C PHE A 484 -11.97 3.40 -7.92
N GLY A 485 -12.18 2.54 -8.92
CA GLY A 485 -13.48 2.39 -9.58
C GLY A 485 -13.76 3.39 -10.70
N ALA A 486 -12.81 4.26 -11.07
CA ALA A 486 -12.94 5.16 -12.23
C ALA A 486 -12.67 4.46 -13.57
N LEU A 487 -12.11 3.25 -13.57
CA LEU A 487 -11.82 2.48 -14.78
C LEU A 487 -12.74 1.26 -14.89
N PRO A 488 -13.24 0.91 -16.09
CA PRO A 488 -14.02 -0.31 -16.27
C PRO A 488 -13.17 -1.53 -15.90
N ASN A 489 -13.73 -2.41 -15.07
CA ASN A 489 -12.98 -3.51 -14.47
C ASN A 489 -13.91 -4.65 -14.01
N ASP A 490 -14.24 -5.56 -14.92
CA ASP A 490 -15.13 -6.70 -14.65
C ASP A 490 -14.36 -7.88 -14.02
N LEU A 491 -14.44 -8.00 -12.70
CA LEU A 491 -13.74 -9.05 -11.94
C LEU A 491 -14.53 -10.35 -11.85
N GLY A 492 -15.74 -10.42 -12.39
CA GLY A 492 -16.63 -11.57 -12.27
C GLY A 492 -15.96 -12.92 -12.62
N PRO A 493 -15.26 -13.03 -13.77
CA PRO A 493 -14.51 -14.23 -14.12
C PRO A 493 -13.44 -14.64 -13.11
N LEU A 494 -12.61 -13.69 -12.66
CA LEU A 494 -11.53 -13.92 -11.69
C LEU A 494 -12.10 -14.32 -10.32
N HIS A 495 -13.11 -13.61 -9.83
CA HIS A 495 -13.78 -13.92 -8.56
C HIS A 495 -14.46 -15.29 -8.59
N ARG A 496 -15.08 -15.69 -9.72
CA ARG A 496 -15.64 -17.04 -9.90
C ARG A 496 -14.56 -18.11 -9.82
N GLN A 497 -13.45 -17.92 -10.54
CA GLN A 497 -12.34 -18.87 -10.53
C GLN A 497 -11.77 -19.05 -9.12
N ALA A 498 -11.50 -17.93 -8.42
CA ALA A 498 -11.00 -17.94 -7.05
C ALA A 498 -11.96 -18.68 -6.11
N LEU A 499 -13.25 -18.30 -6.13
CA LEU A 499 -14.25 -18.89 -5.25
C LEU A 499 -14.42 -20.40 -5.50
N ARG A 500 -14.48 -20.84 -6.76
CA ARG A 500 -14.56 -22.27 -7.10
C ARG A 500 -13.32 -23.04 -6.63
N ALA A 501 -12.12 -22.48 -6.80
CA ALA A 501 -10.89 -23.09 -6.33
C ALA A 501 -10.89 -23.29 -4.81
N PHE A 502 -11.29 -22.28 -4.04
CA PHE A 502 -11.34 -22.38 -2.58
C PHE A 502 -12.43 -23.31 -2.09
N LEU A 503 -13.64 -23.29 -2.70
CA LEU A 503 -14.72 -24.19 -2.31
C LEU A 503 -14.42 -25.65 -2.62
N ALA A 504 -13.66 -25.91 -3.70
CA ALA A 504 -13.22 -27.26 -4.03
C ALA A 504 -12.14 -27.77 -3.07
N ALA A 505 -11.22 -26.91 -2.65
CA ALA A 505 -10.11 -27.28 -1.77
C ALA A 505 -10.49 -27.32 -0.28
N ASN A 506 -11.37 -26.42 0.16
CA ASN A 506 -11.65 -26.17 1.57
C ASN A 506 -13.16 -26.11 1.86
N PRO A 507 -13.75 -27.18 2.43
CA PRO A 507 -15.17 -27.22 2.76
C PRO A 507 -15.57 -26.28 3.90
N ARG A 508 -14.60 -25.70 4.63
CA ARG A 508 -14.85 -24.72 5.70
C ARG A 508 -15.10 -23.30 5.18
N VAL A 509 -14.95 -23.06 3.88
CA VAL A 509 -15.36 -21.79 3.27
C VAL A 509 -16.88 -21.70 3.27
N GLU A 510 -17.39 -20.80 4.11
CA GLU A 510 -18.82 -20.64 4.38
C GLU A 510 -19.37 -19.28 3.96
N GLY A 511 -18.49 -18.34 3.58
CA GLY A 511 -18.90 -16.98 3.27
C GLY A 511 -17.91 -16.14 2.49
N VAL A 512 -18.35 -14.91 2.19
CA VAL A 512 -17.56 -13.88 1.51
C VAL A 512 -17.73 -12.54 2.22
N TRP A 513 -16.69 -11.72 2.22
CA TRP A 513 -16.76 -10.31 2.60
C TRP A 513 -16.35 -9.44 1.42
N ASN A 514 -17.27 -8.63 0.90
CA ASN A 514 -17.03 -7.80 -0.28
C ASN A 514 -16.95 -6.32 0.07
N TRP A 515 -15.87 -5.65 -0.33
CA TRP A 515 -15.65 -4.24 -0.05
C TRP A 515 -16.27 -3.40 -1.15
N THR A 516 -17.35 -2.69 -0.83
CA THR A 516 -18.13 -1.92 -1.80
C THR A 516 -17.64 -0.48 -1.94
N GLN A 517 -16.98 0.07 -0.92
CA GLN A 517 -16.41 1.42 -0.94
C GLN A 517 -15.01 1.49 -0.32
N ASP A 518 -14.78 0.76 0.77
CA ASP A 518 -13.54 0.78 1.53
C ASP A 518 -12.38 0.14 0.73
N GLY A 519 -11.15 0.42 1.15
CA GLY A 519 -9.93 0.08 0.42
C GLY A 519 -9.18 1.34 0.00
N GLY A 520 -7.98 1.52 0.54
CA GLY A 520 -7.16 2.70 0.32
C GLY A 520 -7.74 4.00 0.89
N PRO A 521 -7.16 5.14 0.51
CA PRO A 521 -7.62 6.45 0.90
C PRO A 521 -8.99 6.75 0.32
N LEU A 522 -9.83 7.39 1.14
CA LEU A 522 -11.18 7.73 0.73
C LEU A 522 -11.28 9.08 0.02
N ARG A 523 -10.24 9.92 0.10
CA ARG A 523 -10.21 11.30 -0.40
C ARG A 523 -9.08 11.61 -1.39
N ALA A 524 -8.19 10.65 -1.63
CA ALA A 524 -7.26 10.71 -2.75
C ALA A 524 -7.85 9.93 -3.94
N GLY A 525 -7.67 10.45 -5.15
CA GLY A 525 -8.28 9.91 -6.37
C GLY A 525 -9.73 10.38 -6.61
N PRO A 526 -10.53 9.64 -7.38
CA PRO A 526 -11.85 10.06 -7.84
C PRO A 526 -12.87 10.18 -6.69
N MET A 527 -13.67 11.24 -6.71
CA MET A 527 -14.81 11.50 -5.81
C MET A 527 -16.02 10.62 -6.18
N SER A 528 -15.83 9.30 -6.18
CA SER A 528 -16.90 8.33 -6.35
C SER A 528 -17.24 7.68 -5.01
N LEU A 529 -18.47 7.94 -4.55
CA LEU A 529 -19.02 7.45 -3.29
C LEU A 529 -20.24 6.57 -3.57
N TYR A 530 -20.15 5.30 -3.20
CA TYR A 530 -21.12 4.25 -3.52
C TYR A 530 -22.53 4.61 -3.00
N LEU A 531 -23.52 4.63 -3.91
CA LEU A 531 -24.90 5.08 -3.69
C LEU A 531 -25.08 6.59 -3.42
N ARG A 532 -24.05 7.42 -3.57
CA ARG A 532 -24.09 8.85 -3.21
C ARG A 532 -23.70 9.79 -4.36
N THR A 533 -22.50 9.66 -4.93
CA THR A 533 -22.00 10.56 -5.99
C THR A 533 -20.99 9.86 -6.89
N GLY A 534 -20.70 10.46 -8.04
CA GLY A 534 -19.80 9.92 -9.05
C GLY A 534 -20.38 8.70 -9.75
N PHE A 535 -19.56 8.05 -10.57
CA PHE A 535 -19.99 6.94 -11.42
C PHE A 535 -19.88 5.56 -10.73
N TRP A 536 -20.42 5.46 -9.51
CA TRP A 536 -20.32 4.25 -8.68
C TRP A 536 -20.99 3.02 -9.29
N GLN A 537 -21.94 3.22 -10.20
CA GLN A 537 -22.61 2.14 -10.93
C GLN A 537 -21.60 1.26 -11.68
N LEU A 538 -20.44 1.81 -12.09
CA LEU A 538 -19.39 1.09 -12.79
C LEU A 538 -18.83 -0.06 -11.94
N TYR A 539 -18.47 0.21 -10.68
CA TYR A 539 -17.94 -0.82 -9.77
C TYR A 539 -19.02 -1.56 -8.97
N ASP A 540 -20.28 -1.10 -8.98
CA ASP A 540 -21.44 -1.88 -8.53
C ASP A 540 -21.56 -3.22 -9.28
N LEU A 541 -21.04 -3.31 -10.52
CA LEU A 541 -20.92 -4.57 -11.24
C LEU A 541 -20.24 -5.66 -10.39
N ASN A 542 -19.12 -5.32 -9.74
CA ASN A 542 -18.34 -6.29 -8.98
C ASN A 542 -19.04 -6.67 -7.67
N THR A 543 -19.78 -5.73 -7.07
CA THR A 543 -20.64 -6.00 -5.91
C THR A 543 -21.78 -6.95 -6.28
N TYR A 544 -22.48 -6.65 -7.37
CA TYR A 544 -23.52 -7.52 -7.92
C TYR A 544 -22.98 -8.91 -8.26
N ALA A 545 -21.81 -8.99 -8.90
CA ALA A 545 -21.20 -10.26 -9.29
C ALA A 545 -20.83 -11.16 -8.11
N VAL A 546 -20.18 -10.62 -7.08
CA VAL A 546 -19.85 -11.40 -5.88
C VAL A 546 -21.11 -11.92 -5.19
N ALA A 547 -22.18 -11.12 -5.11
CA ALA A 547 -23.45 -11.57 -4.52
C ALA A 547 -24.06 -12.74 -5.30
N ARG A 548 -24.06 -12.68 -6.64
CA ARG A 548 -24.55 -13.77 -7.51
C ARG A 548 -23.71 -15.04 -7.36
N LEU A 549 -22.38 -14.91 -7.33
CA LEU A 549 -21.45 -16.03 -7.17
C LEU A 549 -21.50 -16.66 -5.78
N ALA A 550 -21.73 -15.87 -4.73
CA ALA A 550 -21.90 -16.38 -3.37
C ALA A 550 -23.19 -17.19 -3.22
N TRP A 551 -24.24 -16.84 -3.97
CA TRP A 551 -25.47 -17.64 -4.06
C TRP A 551 -25.23 -18.94 -4.84
N ASP A 552 -24.62 -18.83 -6.03
CA ASP A 552 -24.34 -19.95 -6.93
C ASP A 552 -22.99 -19.72 -7.67
N PRO A 553 -21.90 -20.41 -7.24
CA PRO A 553 -20.57 -20.24 -7.83
C PRO A 553 -20.43 -20.71 -9.27
N ASP A 554 -21.42 -21.44 -9.80
CA ASP A 554 -21.44 -21.87 -11.20
C ASP A 554 -22.17 -20.86 -12.11
N THR A 555 -22.72 -19.77 -11.55
CA THR A 555 -23.29 -18.66 -12.32
C THR A 555 -22.29 -18.16 -13.36
N ASP A 556 -22.75 -17.94 -14.60
CA ASP A 556 -21.94 -17.37 -15.67
C ASP A 556 -21.73 -15.85 -15.49
N PRO A 557 -20.49 -15.37 -15.25
CA PRO A 557 -20.19 -13.96 -15.08
C PRO A 557 -20.59 -13.12 -16.29
N ALA A 558 -20.48 -13.68 -17.50
CA ALA A 558 -20.85 -12.97 -18.71
C ALA A 558 -22.34 -12.58 -18.71
N GLN A 559 -23.21 -13.47 -18.22
CA GLN A 559 -24.63 -13.19 -18.03
C GLN A 559 -24.87 -12.20 -16.90
N VAL A 560 -24.12 -12.27 -15.81
CA VAL A 560 -24.20 -11.31 -14.71
C VAL A 560 -23.89 -9.89 -15.19
N THR A 561 -22.86 -9.73 -16.01
CA THR A 561 -22.49 -8.44 -16.61
C THR A 561 -23.58 -7.94 -17.56
N ALA A 562 -24.19 -8.82 -18.37
CA ALA A 562 -25.33 -8.44 -19.21
C ALA A 562 -26.58 -8.05 -18.38
N ASP A 563 -26.86 -8.77 -17.30
CA ASP A 563 -27.96 -8.48 -16.38
C ASP A 563 -27.78 -7.12 -15.69
N TRP A 564 -26.55 -6.82 -15.25
CA TRP A 564 -26.16 -5.52 -14.72
C TRP A 564 -26.30 -4.41 -15.77
N ALA A 565 -25.80 -4.63 -17.00
CA ALA A 565 -25.91 -3.65 -18.06
C ALA A 565 -27.39 -3.36 -18.39
N TYR A 566 -28.24 -4.39 -18.40
CA TYR A 566 -29.67 -4.25 -18.65
C TYR A 566 -30.39 -3.42 -17.59
N ARG A 567 -30.16 -3.75 -16.31
CA ARG A 567 -30.85 -3.10 -15.19
C ARG A 567 -30.37 -1.67 -14.96
N THR A 568 -29.12 -1.38 -15.28
CA THR A 568 -28.47 -0.11 -14.96
C THR A 568 -28.53 0.88 -16.12
N PHE A 569 -28.21 0.45 -17.35
CA PHE A 569 -27.95 1.38 -18.46
C PHE A 569 -28.99 1.37 -19.57
N SER A 570 -29.46 0.21 -20.00
CA SER A 570 -30.33 0.14 -21.19
C SER A 570 -31.18 -1.12 -21.22
N ALA A 571 -32.40 -1.05 -21.77
CA ALA A 571 -33.18 -2.26 -22.08
C ALA A 571 -32.97 -2.74 -23.53
N ASP A 572 -32.21 -2.01 -24.34
CA ASP A 572 -31.93 -2.33 -25.73
C ASP A 572 -30.88 -3.46 -25.84
N PRO A 573 -31.19 -4.56 -26.54
CA PRO A 573 -30.30 -5.72 -26.64
C PRO A 573 -28.92 -5.40 -27.22
N ASP A 574 -28.83 -4.48 -28.19
CA ASP A 574 -27.57 -4.16 -28.87
C ASP A 574 -26.68 -3.30 -27.97
N THR A 575 -27.27 -2.36 -27.24
CA THR A 575 -26.59 -1.54 -26.23
C THR A 575 -26.07 -2.39 -25.07
N VAL A 576 -26.87 -3.33 -24.56
CA VAL A 576 -26.46 -4.28 -23.51
C VAL A 576 -25.30 -5.16 -24.00
N ALA A 577 -25.39 -5.69 -25.22
CA ALA A 577 -24.32 -6.50 -25.80
C ALA A 577 -23.02 -5.70 -25.99
N ALA A 578 -23.10 -4.44 -26.42
CA ALA A 578 -21.94 -3.57 -26.59
C ALA A 578 -21.25 -3.27 -25.25
N ILE A 579 -22.01 -2.97 -24.19
CA ILE A 579 -21.47 -2.79 -22.84
C ILE A 579 -20.81 -4.09 -22.36
N GLY A 580 -21.48 -5.23 -22.50
CA GLY A 580 -20.91 -6.54 -22.12
C GLY A 580 -19.61 -6.87 -22.84
N GLN A 581 -19.51 -6.52 -24.14
CA GLN A 581 -18.27 -6.67 -24.90
C GLN A 581 -17.16 -5.73 -24.42
N ALA A 582 -17.48 -4.48 -24.10
CA ALA A 582 -16.51 -3.55 -23.53
C ALA A 582 -15.99 -4.04 -22.17
N MET A 583 -16.88 -4.52 -21.29
CA MET A 583 -16.51 -5.08 -19.99
C MET A 583 -15.67 -6.36 -20.12
N ALA A 584 -15.95 -7.22 -21.11
CA ALA A 584 -15.13 -8.40 -21.40
C ALA A 584 -13.69 -8.08 -21.86
N LEU A 585 -13.43 -6.87 -22.37
CA LEU A 585 -12.08 -6.39 -22.71
C LEU A 585 -11.37 -5.71 -21.53
N SER A 586 -12.12 -5.33 -20.49
CA SER A 586 -11.64 -4.47 -19.41
C SER A 586 -10.44 -5.05 -18.65
N ARG A 587 -10.44 -6.35 -18.35
CA ARG A 587 -9.36 -7.02 -17.61
C ARG A 587 -8.04 -7.02 -18.36
N ALA A 588 -8.08 -7.30 -19.67
CA ALA A 588 -6.89 -7.23 -20.52
C ALA A 588 -6.37 -5.79 -20.67
N ALA A 589 -7.27 -4.81 -20.75
CA ALA A 589 -6.92 -3.39 -20.78
C ALA A 589 -6.24 -2.95 -19.47
N ILE A 590 -6.81 -3.28 -18.30
CA ILE A 590 -6.25 -2.97 -16.98
C ILE A 590 -4.89 -3.63 -16.78
N THR A 591 -4.78 -4.94 -16.99
CA THR A 591 -3.52 -5.70 -16.80
C THR A 591 -2.42 -5.18 -17.71
N SER A 592 -2.71 -4.92 -18.98
CA SER A 592 -1.70 -4.38 -19.91
C SER A 592 -1.38 -2.89 -19.67
N GLY A 593 -2.32 -2.12 -19.13
CA GLY A 593 -2.24 -0.66 -19.00
C GLY A 593 -1.63 -0.18 -17.69
N LEU A 594 -1.99 -0.81 -16.57
CA LEU A 594 -1.54 -0.44 -15.23
C LEU A 594 -0.37 -1.29 -14.74
N TYR A 595 -0.10 -2.47 -15.33
CA TYR A 595 1.01 -3.33 -14.95
C TYR A 595 2.06 -3.42 -16.07
N LEU A 596 3.25 -3.87 -15.70
CA LEU A 596 4.31 -4.29 -16.62
C LEU A 596 4.42 -5.81 -16.50
N GLY A 597 3.73 -6.55 -17.36
CA GLY A 597 3.52 -8.00 -17.25
C GLY A 597 4.81 -8.79 -16.97
N PRO A 598 5.91 -8.56 -17.71
CA PRO A 598 7.18 -9.24 -17.45
C PRO A 598 7.75 -9.09 -16.03
N TYR A 599 7.45 -7.98 -15.34
CA TYR A 599 7.76 -7.75 -13.94
C TYR A 599 6.65 -8.27 -13.02
N ALA A 600 5.40 -7.93 -13.31
CA ALA A 600 4.22 -8.23 -12.50
C ALA A 600 3.99 -9.74 -12.34
N ASP A 601 4.37 -10.55 -13.33
CA ASP A 601 4.32 -12.03 -13.29
C ASP A 601 5.43 -12.65 -12.42
N ARG A 602 6.10 -11.85 -11.58
CA ARG A 602 7.13 -12.30 -10.65
C ARG A 602 6.73 -11.95 -9.22
N SER A 603 6.94 -12.90 -8.31
CA SER A 603 7.06 -12.60 -6.88
C SER A 603 8.45 -12.03 -6.65
N VAL A 604 8.53 -10.82 -6.13
CA VAL A 604 9.78 -10.08 -5.89
C VAL A 604 9.92 -9.83 -4.40
N ARG A 605 11.15 -9.92 -3.90
CA ARG A 605 11.52 -9.52 -2.54
C ARG A 605 12.64 -8.50 -2.59
N ALA A 606 12.51 -7.43 -1.82
CA ALA A 606 13.50 -6.36 -1.70
C ALA A 606 13.38 -5.68 -0.33
N LEU A 607 14.51 -5.40 0.33
CA LEU A 607 14.56 -4.73 1.63
C LEU A 607 13.71 -5.43 2.73
N GLY A 608 13.57 -6.76 2.64
CA GLY A 608 12.70 -7.51 3.55
C GLY A 608 11.20 -7.37 3.26
N LEU A 609 10.84 -6.72 2.17
CA LEU A 609 9.46 -6.49 1.71
C LEU A 609 9.17 -7.32 0.46
N GLU A 610 7.88 -7.46 0.12
CA GLU A 610 7.39 -7.97 -1.15
C GLU A 610 6.79 -6.79 -1.95
N PRO A 611 7.58 -6.10 -2.80
CA PRO A 611 7.08 -4.95 -3.53
C PRO A 611 5.89 -5.34 -4.41
N PRO A 612 4.83 -4.51 -4.50
CA PRO A 612 3.65 -4.86 -5.28
C PRO A 612 3.97 -5.03 -6.79
N PRO A 613 3.16 -5.82 -7.50
CA PRO A 613 3.35 -6.04 -8.94
C PRO A 613 3.16 -4.77 -9.78
N MET A 614 2.56 -3.71 -9.21
CA MET A 614 2.30 -2.43 -9.87
C MET A 614 3.33 -1.33 -9.55
N MET A 615 4.44 -1.60 -8.87
CA MET A 615 5.36 -0.60 -8.26
C MET A 615 5.84 0.60 -9.12
N TRP A 616 5.76 0.55 -10.45
CA TRP A 616 6.02 1.72 -11.30
C TRP A 616 4.93 2.81 -11.19
N ILE A 617 3.76 2.46 -10.67
CA ILE A 617 2.73 3.33 -10.12
C ILE A 617 2.64 2.95 -8.64
N PHE A 618 3.15 3.81 -7.76
CA PHE A 618 3.19 3.54 -6.34
C PHE A 618 1.78 3.62 -5.74
N GLU A 619 1.33 2.49 -5.21
CA GLU A 619 -0.03 2.23 -4.68
C GLU A 619 -1.13 2.64 -5.68
N TRP A 620 -1.60 3.89 -5.63
CA TRP A 620 -2.87 4.27 -6.25
C TRP A 620 -2.70 5.08 -7.54
N ASP A 621 -2.03 6.22 -7.49
CA ASP A 621 -1.99 7.20 -8.58
C ASP A 621 -0.64 7.95 -8.72
N ILE A 622 0.37 7.57 -7.95
CA ILE A 622 1.69 8.23 -7.97
C ILE A 622 2.61 7.50 -8.94
N LEU A 623 2.94 8.13 -10.08
CA LEU A 623 3.92 7.53 -10.99
C LEU A 623 5.32 7.62 -10.39
N THR A 624 5.92 6.45 -10.16
CA THR A 624 7.21 6.27 -9.51
C THR A 624 8.34 6.76 -10.39
N GLY A 625 9.24 7.62 -9.89
CA GLY A 625 10.40 8.13 -10.62
C GLY A 625 11.76 7.81 -10.02
N ASP A 626 11.82 6.88 -9.06
CA ASP A 626 13.07 6.51 -8.39
C ASP A 626 13.79 5.34 -9.05
N SER A 627 15.12 5.35 -8.91
CA SER A 627 15.98 4.30 -9.47
C SER A 627 15.79 2.93 -8.81
N ALA A 628 15.48 2.85 -7.50
CA ALA A 628 15.41 1.56 -6.82
C ALA A 628 14.26 0.72 -7.37
N ALA A 629 13.09 1.31 -7.59
CA ALA A 629 11.95 0.64 -8.21
C ALA A 629 12.18 0.44 -9.72
N LEU A 630 12.43 1.50 -10.48
CA LEU A 630 12.44 1.43 -11.95
C LEU A 630 13.59 0.56 -12.51
N ASP A 631 14.80 0.65 -11.94
CA ASP A 631 15.93 -0.15 -12.40
C ASP A 631 15.77 -1.63 -12.02
N SER A 632 15.17 -1.91 -10.86
CA SER A 632 14.84 -3.28 -10.44
C SER A 632 13.75 -3.89 -11.33
N ILE A 633 12.73 -3.11 -11.69
CA ILE A 633 11.69 -3.52 -12.65
C ILE A 633 12.31 -3.89 -14.00
N TYR A 634 13.22 -3.07 -14.52
CA TYR A 634 13.96 -3.38 -15.75
C TYR A 634 14.78 -4.67 -15.61
N ALA A 635 15.54 -4.83 -14.52
CA ALA A 635 16.38 -6.00 -14.31
C ALA A 635 15.57 -7.31 -14.21
N VAL A 636 14.42 -7.28 -13.53
CA VAL A 636 13.51 -8.43 -13.41
C VAL A 636 12.78 -8.71 -14.72
N THR A 637 12.42 -7.67 -15.47
CA THR A 637 11.85 -7.79 -16.83
C THR A 637 12.82 -8.52 -17.77
N GLY A 638 14.12 -8.21 -17.66
CA GLY A 638 15.19 -8.88 -18.38
C GLY A 638 15.06 -8.74 -19.90
N GLY A 639 15.22 -9.83 -20.65
CA GLY A 639 15.15 -9.81 -22.12
C GLY A 639 13.78 -9.48 -22.74
N ARG A 640 12.75 -9.21 -21.93
CA ARG A 640 11.35 -8.99 -22.35
C ARG A 640 10.93 -7.52 -22.33
N VAL A 641 11.89 -6.60 -22.49
CA VAL A 641 11.61 -5.15 -22.48
C VAL A 641 10.66 -4.72 -23.60
N GLU A 642 10.82 -5.27 -24.81
CA GLU A 642 9.92 -4.95 -25.93
C GLU A 642 8.48 -5.40 -25.64
N GLU A 643 8.31 -6.60 -25.07
CA GLU A 643 7.00 -7.13 -24.65
C GLU A 643 6.31 -6.18 -23.65
N ALA A 644 7.04 -5.72 -22.63
CA ALA A 644 6.53 -4.77 -21.63
C ALA A 644 6.14 -3.40 -22.24
N ILE A 645 6.88 -2.93 -23.26
CA ILE A 645 6.56 -1.69 -23.99
C ILE A 645 5.31 -1.90 -24.86
N ASP A 646 5.24 -3.01 -25.59
CA ASP A 646 4.14 -3.34 -26.51
C ASP A 646 2.81 -3.56 -25.76
N GLU A 647 2.83 -4.02 -24.50
CA GLU A 647 1.67 -4.02 -23.62
C GLU A 647 0.99 -2.65 -23.52
N GLY A 648 1.74 -1.56 -23.56
CA GLY A 648 1.18 -0.21 -23.46
C GLY A 648 0.36 0.15 -24.69
N ALA A 649 0.88 -0.19 -25.87
CA ALA A 649 0.17 -0.02 -27.13
C ALA A 649 -1.09 -0.90 -27.18
N ARG A 650 -1.00 -2.15 -26.69
CA ARG A 650 -2.15 -3.06 -26.56
C ARG A 650 -3.22 -2.49 -25.64
N ALA A 651 -2.84 -1.94 -24.48
CA ALA A 651 -3.77 -1.33 -23.53
C ALA A 651 -4.55 -0.17 -24.15
N VAL A 652 -3.85 0.74 -24.84
CA VAL A 652 -4.49 1.86 -25.55
C VAL A 652 -5.45 1.36 -26.65
N ALA A 653 -5.05 0.35 -27.42
CA ALA A 653 -5.90 -0.22 -28.46
C ALA A 653 -7.17 -0.87 -27.89
N LEU A 654 -7.05 -1.60 -26.79
CA LEU A 654 -8.18 -2.20 -26.09
C LEU A 654 -9.13 -1.13 -25.52
N ALA A 655 -8.59 -0.12 -24.83
CA ALA A 655 -9.38 0.98 -24.29
C ALA A 655 -10.13 1.76 -25.39
N ARG A 656 -9.49 2.01 -26.55
CA ARG A 656 -10.16 2.62 -27.70
C ARG A 656 -11.27 1.74 -28.25
N ARG A 657 -11.05 0.42 -28.35
CA ARG A 657 -12.09 -0.52 -28.79
C ARG A 657 -13.28 -0.52 -27.83
N MET A 658 -13.04 -0.50 -26.52
CA MET A 658 -14.09 -0.37 -25.50
C MET A 658 -14.89 0.92 -25.66
N ARG A 659 -14.20 2.06 -25.81
CA ARG A 659 -14.81 3.36 -26.09
C ARG A 659 -15.66 3.34 -27.36
N ASP A 660 -15.14 2.79 -28.44
CA ASP A 660 -15.81 2.79 -29.74
C ASP A 660 -17.06 1.91 -29.70
N LEU A 661 -17.02 0.75 -29.02
CA LEU A 661 -18.19 -0.11 -28.79
C LEU A 661 -19.33 0.64 -28.09
N VAL A 662 -19.03 1.33 -26.99
CA VAL A 662 -20.04 2.05 -26.20
C VAL A 662 -20.53 3.31 -26.92
N THR A 663 -19.64 4.06 -27.56
CA THR A 663 -19.98 5.30 -28.27
C THR A 663 -20.84 5.04 -29.51
N ALA A 664 -20.67 3.88 -30.17
CA ALA A 664 -21.45 3.49 -31.33
C ALA A 664 -22.91 3.09 -31.01
N THR A 665 -23.25 2.90 -29.74
CA THR A 665 -24.65 2.64 -29.33
C THR A 665 -25.52 3.87 -29.56
N ASP A 666 -26.79 3.65 -29.90
CA ASP A 666 -27.76 4.74 -30.07
C ASP A 666 -27.99 5.47 -28.74
N PRO A 667 -27.71 6.77 -28.61
CA PRO A 667 -27.93 7.50 -27.37
C PRO A 667 -29.38 7.43 -26.85
N ALA A 668 -30.37 7.24 -27.73
CA ALA A 668 -31.78 7.18 -27.36
C ALA A 668 -32.18 5.88 -26.65
N THR A 669 -31.35 4.84 -26.70
CA THR A 669 -31.63 3.55 -26.05
C THR A 669 -31.17 3.51 -24.59
N TRP A 670 -30.42 4.51 -24.14
CA TRP A 670 -29.95 4.61 -22.75
C TRP A 670 -31.08 5.10 -21.84
N ARG A 671 -31.15 4.52 -20.63
CA ARG A 671 -32.13 4.90 -19.61
C ARG A 671 -31.94 6.34 -19.14
N ASP A 672 -30.70 6.80 -19.12
CA ASP A 672 -30.30 8.14 -18.68
C ASP A 672 -29.13 8.64 -19.55
N ALA A 673 -29.26 9.84 -20.10
CA ALA A 673 -28.22 10.50 -20.89
C ALA A 673 -26.97 10.79 -20.06
N ALA A 674 -27.12 11.14 -18.77
CA ALA A 674 -25.99 11.40 -17.88
C ALA A 674 -25.19 10.12 -17.60
N LEU A 675 -25.85 8.97 -17.43
CA LEU A 675 -25.16 7.69 -17.28
C LEU A 675 -24.35 7.32 -18.53
N ARG A 676 -24.89 7.61 -19.72
CA ARG A 676 -24.14 7.45 -20.97
C ARG A 676 -22.92 8.36 -21.01
N GLU A 677 -23.09 9.64 -20.66
CA GLU A 677 -22.02 10.62 -20.62
C GLU A 677 -20.90 10.18 -19.67
N HIS A 678 -21.24 9.82 -18.42
CA HIS A 678 -20.27 9.27 -17.46
C HIS A 678 -19.53 8.06 -18.01
N PHE A 679 -20.22 7.08 -18.60
CA PHE A 679 -19.58 5.89 -19.17
C PHE A 679 -18.61 6.26 -20.29
N THR A 680 -19.05 7.07 -21.26
CA THR A 680 -18.18 7.50 -22.36
C THR A 680 -17.01 8.37 -21.89
N GLY A 681 -17.21 9.23 -20.89
CA GLY A 681 -16.18 10.06 -20.26
C GLY A 681 -15.12 9.22 -19.54
N THR A 682 -15.54 8.19 -18.80
CA THR A 682 -14.65 7.19 -18.19
C THR A 682 -13.80 6.47 -19.24
N LEU A 683 -14.38 6.06 -20.37
CA LEU A 683 -13.63 5.38 -21.45
C LEU A 683 -12.64 6.32 -22.14
N ASP A 684 -13.01 7.59 -22.35
CA ASP A 684 -12.10 8.63 -22.82
C ASP A 684 -10.94 8.88 -21.86
N TYR A 685 -11.23 8.92 -20.55
CA TYR A 685 -10.23 9.04 -19.50
C TYR A 685 -9.28 7.85 -19.51
N GLN A 686 -9.79 6.63 -19.59
CA GLN A 686 -8.97 5.41 -19.66
C GLN A 686 -8.03 5.45 -20.87
N VAL A 687 -8.52 5.83 -22.06
CA VAL A 687 -7.68 5.96 -23.26
C VAL A 687 -6.57 6.97 -23.04
N ASN A 688 -6.91 8.17 -22.54
CA ASN A 688 -5.94 9.23 -22.35
C ASN A 688 -4.90 8.93 -21.26
N LEU A 689 -5.33 8.34 -20.13
CA LEU A 689 -4.44 7.86 -19.09
C LEU A 689 -3.49 6.79 -19.64
N PHE A 690 -4.01 5.80 -20.38
CA PHE A 690 -3.18 4.73 -20.93
C PHE A 690 -2.20 5.21 -22.00
N GLU A 691 -2.51 6.27 -22.75
CA GLU A 691 -1.56 6.93 -23.64
C GLU A 691 -0.39 7.54 -22.86
N ALA A 692 -0.67 8.25 -21.76
CA ALA A 692 0.36 8.80 -20.88
C ALA A 692 1.21 7.70 -20.23
N LEU A 693 0.58 6.63 -19.72
CA LEU A 693 1.26 5.47 -19.12
C LEU A 693 2.08 4.67 -20.14
N ALA A 694 1.60 4.51 -21.37
CA ALA A 694 2.33 3.86 -22.47
C ALA A 694 3.58 4.65 -22.87
N ALA A 695 3.48 5.99 -22.93
CA ALA A 695 4.64 6.82 -23.17
C ALA A 695 5.63 6.79 -21.99
N TYR A 696 5.13 6.79 -20.76
CA TYR A 696 5.94 6.72 -19.55
C TYR A 696 6.74 5.42 -19.44
N ARG A 697 6.10 4.25 -19.62
CA ARG A 697 6.81 2.95 -19.61
C ARG A 697 7.91 2.89 -20.66
N GLY A 698 7.65 3.42 -21.86
CA GLY A 698 8.63 3.47 -22.93
C GLY A 698 9.83 4.32 -22.53
N MET A 699 9.60 5.48 -21.88
CA MET A 699 10.66 6.35 -21.42
C MET A 699 11.55 5.66 -20.38
N VAL A 700 10.96 5.11 -19.31
CA VAL A 700 11.73 4.54 -18.19
C VAL A 700 12.47 3.26 -18.57
N LEU A 701 11.82 2.35 -19.32
CA LEU A 701 12.45 1.10 -19.74
C LEU A 701 13.59 1.33 -20.74
N ARG A 702 13.44 2.29 -21.67
CA ARG A 702 14.52 2.64 -22.61
C ARG A 702 15.67 3.36 -21.93
N HIS A 703 15.39 4.19 -20.91
CA HIS A 703 16.44 4.83 -20.12
C HIS A 703 17.25 3.78 -19.35
N ALA A 704 16.60 2.87 -18.63
CA ALA A 704 17.27 1.76 -17.95
C ALA A 704 18.05 0.86 -18.94
N GLN A 705 17.48 0.57 -20.12
CA GLN A 705 18.17 -0.16 -21.18
C GLN A 705 19.44 0.57 -21.66
N TRP A 706 19.40 1.90 -21.77
CA TRP A 706 20.58 2.70 -22.08
C TRP A 706 21.60 2.69 -20.93
N LEU A 707 21.15 2.75 -19.67
CA LEU A 707 22.04 2.65 -18.50
C LEU A 707 22.78 1.32 -18.45
N ASP A 708 22.11 0.23 -18.80
CA ASP A 708 22.69 -1.11 -18.88
C ASP A 708 23.65 -1.23 -20.09
N THR A 709 23.11 -1.03 -21.30
CA THR A 709 23.80 -1.38 -22.56
C THR A 709 24.66 -0.25 -23.14
N GLY A 710 24.28 1.01 -22.93
CA GLY A 710 24.84 2.18 -23.62
C GLY A 710 24.55 2.23 -25.10
N SER A 711 23.58 1.44 -25.57
CA SER A 711 23.16 1.43 -26.97
C SER A 711 22.66 2.81 -27.40
N ALA A 712 23.11 3.26 -28.58
CA ALA A 712 22.59 4.48 -29.20
C ALA A 712 21.09 4.36 -29.52
N ALA A 713 20.63 3.16 -29.95
CA ALA A 713 19.22 2.92 -30.21
C ALA A 713 18.37 3.03 -28.94
N ALA A 714 18.85 2.52 -27.80
CA ALA A 714 18.17 2.67 -26.52
C ALA A 714 18.12 4.15 -26.07
N TYR A 715 19.21 4.90 -26.28
CA TYR A 715 19.24 6.33 -26.02
C TYR A 715 18.23 7.10 -26.87
N ASP A 716 18.22 6.88 -28.19
CA ASP A 716 17.31 7.55 -29.12
C ASP A 716 15.85 7.19 -28.82
N GLY A 717 15.58 5.92 -28.51
CA GLY A 717 14.27 5.44 -28.05
C GLY A 717 13.82 6.13 -26.77
N TRP A 718 14.71 6.27 -25.77
CA TRP A 718 14.44 7.01 -24.55
C TRP A 718 14.14 8.49 -24.84
N ARG A 719 14.93 9.17 -25.69
CA ARG A 719 14.68 10.58 -26.04
C ARG A 719 13.35 10.77 -26.75
N ALA A 720 12.96 9.84 -27.62
CA ALA A 720 11.68 9.87 -28.32
C ALA A 720 10.51 9.64 -27.34
N ALA A 721 10.58 8.57 -26.54
CA ALA A 721 9.55 8.27 -25.55
C ALA A 721 9.41 9.36 -24.48
N GLY A 722 10.51 10.01 -24.08
CA GLY A 722 10.47 11.14 -23.15
C GLY A 722 9.78 12.39 -23.71
N ARG A 723 9.81 12.63 -25.04
CA ARG A 723 8.98 13.69 -25.66
C ARG A 723 7.51 13.31 -25.64
N ALA A 724 7.20 12.09 -26.09
CA ALA A 724 5.83 11.57 -26.08
C ALA A 724 5.22 11.58 -24.67
N TYR A 725 6.00 11.24 -23.64
CA TYR A 725 5.56 11.26 -22.26
C TYR A 725 5.20 12.67 -21.81
N ARG A 726 6.06 13.67 -22.05
CA ARG A 726 5.74 15.06 -21.66
C ARG A 726 4.49 15.58 -22.36
N GLU A 727 4.35 15.31 -23.66
CA GLU A 727 3.16 15.70 -24.43
C GLU A 727 1.89 15.04 -23.89
N ALA A 728 1.91 13.72 -23.67
CA ALA A 728 0.76 12.98 -23.16
C ALA A 728 0.41 13.34 -21.71
N ARG A 729 1.42 13.51 -20.85
CA ARG A 729 1.27 13.97 -19.46
C ARG A 729 0.64 15.35 -19.40
N ASP A 730 1.14 16.30 -20.19
CA ASP A 730 0.63 17.68 -20.19
C ASP A 730 -0.81 17.72 -20.71
N ALA A 731 -1.13 16.95 -21.76
CA ALA A 731 -2.50 16.79 -22.24
C ALA A 731 -3.43 16.18 -21.16
N HIS A 732 -2.98 15.15 -20.45
CA HIS A 732 -3.75 14.51 -19.39
C HIS A 732 -4.00 15.47 -18.21
N ARG A 733 -2.95 16.17 -17.73
CA ARG A 733 -3.08 17.18 -16.66
C ARG A 733 -3.96 18.35 -17.07
N GLN A 734 -3.88 18.80 -18.32
CA GLN A 734 -4.72 19.88 -18.83
C GLN A 734 -6.19 19.46 -18.87
N ARG A 735 -6.50 18.22 -19.28
CA ARG A 735 -7.87 17.74 -19.41
C ARG A 735 -8.51 17.38 -18.07
N TYR A 736 -7.75 16.76 -17.16
CA TYR A 736 -8.27 16.12 -15.96
C TYR A 736 -7.76 16.71 -14.63
N GLY A 737 -6.85 17.68 -14.67
CA GLY A 737 -6.24 18.24 -13.45
C GLY A 737 -7.19 18.98 -12.50
N GLY A 738 -8.41 19.31 -12.96
CA GLY A 738 -9.48 19.88 -12.12
C GLY A 738 -10.76 19.04 -12.12
N ASP A 739 -10.71 17.83 -12.69
CA ASP A 739 -11.84 16.91 -12.69
C ASP A 739 -11.83 16.10 -11.39
N LEU A 740 -12.93 16.13 -10.64
CA LEU A 740 -13.03 15.41 -9.36
C LEU A 740 -13.54 13.98 -9.54
N ASP A 741 -14.26 13.70 -10.61
CA ASP A 741 -14.79 12.36 -10.89
C ASP A 741 -13.74 11.50 -11.62
N LEU A 742 -12.89 12.13 -12.43
CA LEU A 742 -11.83 11.52 -13.24
C LEU A 742 -10.51 12.29 -13.10
N PRO A 743 -9.90 12.39 -11.90
CA PRO A 743 -8.74 13.23 -11.65
C PRO A 743 -7.48 12.74 -12.37
N ALA A 744 -6.60 13.67 -12.69
CA ALA A 744 -5.29 13.35 -13.24
C ALA A 744 -4.39 12.63 -12.20
N TYR A 745 -3.62 11.64 -12.66
CA TYR A 745 -2.61 10.97 -11.83
C TYR A 745 -1.49 11.94 -11.37
N HIS A 746 -0.77 11.58 -10.30
CA HIS A 746 0.34 12.38 -9.77
C HIS A 746 1.67 12.07 -10.48
N PHE A 747 2.11 13.00 -11.33
CA PHE A 747 3.34 12.87 -12.13
C PHE A 747 4.61 13.44 -11.46
N THR A 748 4.52 14.06 -10.28
CA THR A 748 5.64 14.78 -9.66
C THR A 748 6.89 13.91 -9.48
N ALA A 749 6.73 12.67 -9.00
CA ALA A 749 7.86 11.77 -8.78
C ALA A 749 8.51 11.35 -10.11
N ALA A 750 7.71 10.97 -11.11
CA ALA A 750 8.15 10.69 -12.48
C ALA A 750 8.91 11.87 -13.11
N ASP A 751 8.42 13.10 -12.95
CA ASP A 751 9.05 14.32 -13.47
C ASP A 751 10.42 14.56 -12.82
N LEU A 752 10.50 14.40 -11.50
CA LEU A 752 11.75 14.46 -10.76
C LEU A 752 12.76 13.41 -11.27
N GLY A 753 12.33 12.17 -11.49
CA GLY A 753 13.15 11.11 -12.09
C GLY A 753 13.66 11.48 -13.49
N ALA A 754 12.76 11.93 -14.36
CA ALA A 754 13.06 12.33 -15.73
C ALA A 754 14.07 13.50 -15.81
N GLU A 755 13.94 14.50 -14.94
CA GLU A 755 14.91 15.61 -14.87
C GLU A 755 16.33 15.15 -14.50
N ARG A 756 16.45 14.15 -13.62
CA ARG A 756 17.74 13.56 -13.22
C ARG A 756 18.32 12.72 -14.34
N ALA A 757 17.48 11.89 -14.97
CA ALA A 757 17.84 11.12 -16.14
C ALA A 757 18.39 12.03 -17.27
N ASP A 758 17.73 13.14 -17.56
CA ASP A 758 18.16 14.12 -18.58
C ASP A 758 19.55 14.72 -18.30
N ARG A 759 19.96 14.79 -17.03
CA ARG A 759 21.28 15.32 -16.62
C ARG A 759 22.39 14.27 -16.69
N ASP A 760 22.09 12.98 -16.76
CA ASP A 760 23.09 11.90 -16.73
C ASP A 760 24.22 12.04 -17.76
N PRO A 761 23.95 12.32 -19.06
CA PRO A 761 25.02 12.46 -20.05
C PRO A 761 25.96 13.63 -19.73
N ALA A 762 25.41 14.76 -19.28
CA ALA A 762 26.19 15.94 -18.90
C ALA A 762 27.04 15.65 -17.65
N MET A 763 26.47 14.96 -16.66
CA MET A 763 27.19 14.55 -15.45
C MET A 763 28.31 13.55 -15.76
N ALA A 764 28.11 12.63 -16.70
CA ALA A 764 29.15 11.71 -17.17
C ALA A 764 30.34 12.47 -17.78
N TRP A 765 30.07 13.47 -18.61
CA TRP A 765 31.12 14.33 -19.20
C TRP A 765 31.82 15.20 -18.15
N ALA A 766 31.09 15.76 -17.19
CA ALA A 766 31.68 16.48 -16.06
C ALA A 766 32.60 15.55 -15.24
N ALA A 767 32.19 14.30 -15.01
CA ALA A 767 33.02 13.31 -14.33
C ALA A 767 34.31 13.00 -15.10
N ARG A 768 34.24 12.83 -16.43
CA ARG A 768 35.42 12.64 -17.30
C ARG A 768 36.37 13.84 -17.26
N ALA A 769 35.83 15.06 -17.30
CA ALA A 769 36.64 16.29 -17.21
C ALA A 769 37.36 16.39 -15.86
N LEU A 770 36.68 16.04 -14.75
CA LEU A 770 37.30 15.98 -13.43
C LEU A 770 38.35 14.87 -13.33
N LEU A 771 38.13 13.70 -13.94
CA LEU A 771 39.14 12.64 -14.02
C LEU A 771 40.37 13.09 -14.81
N ALA A 772 40.18 13.79 -15.93
CA ALA A 772 41.28 14.37 -16.71
C ALA A 772 42.08 15.40 -15.88
N LEU A 773 41.39 16.23 -15.09
CA LEU A 773 42.05 17.15 -14.16
C LEU A 773 42.88 16.40 -13.11
N VAL A 774 42.35 15.32 -12.52
CA VAL A 774 43.10 14.50 -11.56
C VAL A 774 44.28 13.79 -12.25
N LEU A 775 44.12 13.35 -13.50
CA LEU A 775 45.22 12.77 -14.28
C LEU A 775 46.35 13.80 -14.49
N VAL A 776 46.03 15.06 -14.78
CA VAL A 776 47.04 16.14 -14.84
C VAL A 776 47.77 16.28 -13.50
N VAL A 777 47.06 16.24 -12.37
CA VAL A 777 47.69 16.26 -11.03
C VAL A 777 48.62 15.06 -10.85
N VAL A 778 48.21 13.85 -11.25
CA VAL A 778 49.06 12.65 -11.17
C VAL A 778 50.32 12.81 -12.03
N LEU A 779 50.19 13.25 -13.29
CA LEU A 779 51.31 13.44 -14.22
C LEU A 779 52.29 14.52 -13.71
N LEU A 780 51.78 15.65 -13.20
CA LEU A 780 52.60 16.70 -12.58
C LEU A 780 53.31 16.18 -11.32
N GLY A 781 52.66 15.34 -10.53
CA GLY A 781 53.25 14.73 -9.33
C GLY A 781 54.37 13.74 -9.65
N LEU A 782 54.22 12.96 -10.73
CA LEU A 782 55.22 12.03 -11.25
C LEU A 782 56.43 12.75 -11.84
N ARG A 783 56.18 13.74 -12.73
CA ARG A 783 57.23 14.57 -13.35
C ARG A 783 57.98 15.40 -12.31
N GLY A 784 57.22 16.02 -11.41
CA GLY A 784 57.67 16.76 -10.24
C GLY A 784 58.71 17.85 -10.49
N ARG A 785 58.55 18.54 -11.63
CA ARG A 785 59.17 19.81 -12.03
C ARG A 785 58.08 20.67 -12.68
N GLY A 786 58.15 21.99 -12.50
CA GLY A 786 57.17 22.95 -13.05
C GLY A 786 56.18 23.50 -12.01
N PHE A 787 55.28 24.39 -12.46
CA PHE A 787 54.26 25.04 -11.62
C PHE A 787 53.32 24.01 -10.97
N GLY A 788 53.06 24.13 -9.66
CA GLY A 788 52.16 23.23 -8.92
C GLY A 788 52.68 21.80 -8.68
N SER A 789 53.90 21.50 -9.15
CA SER A 789 54.45 20.13 -9.12
C SER A 789 54.78 19.62 -7.71
N ALA A 790 55.07 20.53 -6.76
CA ALA A 790 55.32 20.14 -5.37
C ALA A 790 54.01 19.78 -4.64
N ALA A 791 52.94 20.55 -4.88
CA ALA A 791 51.59 20.21 -4.42
C ALA A 791 51.12 18.88 -4.99
N ALA A 792 51.22 18.70 -6.31
CA ALA A 792 50.83 17.48 -7.01
C ALA A 792 51.58 16.24 -6.52
N ARG A 793 52.91 16.35 -6.34
CA ARG A 793 53.73 15.26 -5.76
C ARG A 793 53.35 14.97 -4.31
N GLY A 794 53.02 16.01 -3.53
CA GLY A 794 52.49 15.90 -2.18
C GLY A 794 51.21 15.09 -2.14
N LEU A 795 50.22 15.48 -2.95
CA LEU A 795 48.92 14.82 -3.07
C LEU A 795 49.03 13.35 -3.49
N LEU A 796 49.83 13.06 -4.52
CA LEU A 796 50.05 11.69 -4.98
C LEU A 796 50.68 10.83 -3.88
N ARG A 797 51.74 11.30 -3.22
CA ARG A 797 52.37 10.55 -2.12
C ARG A 797 51.45 10.46 -0.90
N GLY A 798 50.66 11.48 -0.61
CA GLY A 798 49.71 11.46 0.50
C GLY A 798 48.58 10.45 0.31
N ALA A 799 48.10 10.30 -0.92
CA ALA A 799 47.09 9.32 -1.29
C ALA A 799 47.57 7.87 -1.09
N VAL A 800 48.73 7.50 -1.65
CA VAL A 800 49.15 6.08 -1.73
C VAL A 800 50.30 5.69 -0.79
N ARG A 801 51.12 6.64 -0.36
CA ARG A 801 52.35 6.41 0.44
C ARG A 801 52.49 7.47 1.54
N PRO A 802 51.51 7.67 2.44
CA PRO A 802 51.51 8.74 3.44
C PRO A 802 52.76 8.74 4.34
N TRP A 803 53.36 7.57 4.59
CA TRP A 803 54.61 7.43 5.34
C TRP A 803 55.84 8.05 4.66
N ARG A 804 55.77 8.35 3.35
CA ARG A 804 56.83 9.04 2.59
C ARG A 804 56.60 10.55 2.47
N VAL A 805 55.47 11.08 2.95
CA VAL A 805 55.15 12.50 2.88
C VAL A 805 56.04 13.33 3.81
N ALA A 806 56.40 12.78 4.98
CA ALA A 806 57.28 13.47 5.93
C ALA A 806 58.66 13.84 5.35
N ALA A 807 59.15 13.07 4.37
CA ALA A 807 60.42 13.31 3.69
C ALA A 807 60.33 14.33 2.53
N LEU A 808 59.14 14.88 2.22
CA LEU A 808 58.99 15.90 1.18
C LEU A 808 59.44 17.27 1.70
N PRO A 809 60.23 18.03 0.90
CA PRO A 809 60.58 19.40 1.26
C PRO A 809 59.33 20.27 1.31
N ALA A 810 59.30 21.24 2.23
CA ALA A 810 58.23 22.23 2.27
C ALA A 810 58.28 23.11 1.01
N PRO A 811 57.15 23.40 0.34
CA PRO A 811 57.14 24.21 -0.85
C PRO A 811 57.53 25.67 -0.55
N ARG A 812 58.36 26.24 -1.42
CA ARG A 812 58.72 27.66 -1.40
C ARG A 812 57.70 28.54 -2.12
N SER A 813 56.94 27.98 -3.06
CA SER A 813 55.93 28.65 -3.86
C SER A 813 54.62 28.84 -3.09
N ARG A 814 54.06 30.06 -3.13
CA ARG A 814 52.70 30.35 -2.63
C ARG A 814 51.65 29.57 -3.41
N ALA A 815 51.85 29.35 -4.71
CA ALA A 815 50.93 28.60 -5.55
C ALA A 815 50.82 27.14 -5.08
N ASP A 816 51.94 26.45 -4.81
CA ASP A 816 51.91 25.08 -4.30
C ASP A 816 51.23 24.96 -2.92
N ARG A 817 51.37 25.99 -2.07
CA ARG A 817 50.70 26.05 -0.76
C ARG A 817 49.18 26.21 -0.87
N VAL A 818 48.69 26.81 -1.95
CA VAL A 818 47.25 26.95 -2.23
C VAL A 818 46.73 25.70 -2.95
N LEU A 819 47.41 25.25 -4.00
CA LEU A 819 46.97 24.14 -4.84
C LEU A 819 46.84 22.81 -4.08
N VAL A 820 47.66 22.58 -3.04
CA VAL A 820 47.62 21.33 -2.25
C VAL A 820 46.30 21.11 -1.52
N TRP A 821 45.53 22.16 -1.23
CA TRP A 821 44.21 22.01 -0.59
C TRP A 821 43.07 22.46 -1.52
N LEU A 822 43.30 23.48 -2.34
CA LEU A 822 42.26 24.00 -3.24
C LEU A 822 41.85 22.98 -4.30
N VAL A 823 42.82 22.32 -4.96
CA VAL A 823 42.50 21.35 -6.02
C VAL A 823 41.68 20.16 -5.49
N PRO A 824 42.08 19.48 -4.39
CA PRO A 824 41.24 18.46 -3.78
C PRO A 824 39.88 18.97 -3.32
N ALA A 825 39.79 20.18 -2.76
CA ALA A 825 38.51 20.75 -2.33
C ALA A 825 37.56 20.98 -3.51
N VAL A 826 38.05 21.59 -4.60
CA VAL A 826 37.26 21.78 -5.83
C VAL A 826 36.82 20.45 -6.43
N VAL A 827 37.72 19.48 -6.55
CA VAL A 827 37.38 18.15 -7.09
C VAL A 827 36.39 17.41 -6.19
N LEU A 828 36.55 17.50 -4.86
CA LEU A 828 35.63 16.90 -3.91
C LEU A 828 34.23 17.49 -4.05
N VAL A 829 34.11 18.82 -3.97
CA VAL A 829 32.83 19.54 -4.11
C VAL A 829 32.19 19.23 -5.46
N ALA A 830 32.93 19.39 -6.56
CA ALA A 830 32.44 19.11 -7.90
C ALA A 830 32.03 17.64 -8.06
N SER A 831 32.78 16.67 -7.53
CA SER A 831 32.40 15.25 -7.59
C SER A 831 31.09 14.96 -6.84
N ARG A 832 30.82 15.65 -5.72
CA ARG A 832 29.56 15.49 -4.99
C ARG A 832 28.40 16.18 -5.72
N LEU A 833 28.63 17.35 -6.30
CA LEU A 833 27.64 18.03 -7.13
C LEU A 833 27.26 17.18 -8.35
N VAL A 834 28.24 16.56 -9.00
CA VAL A 834 28.00 15.64 -10.13
C VAL A 834 27.18 14.43 -9.68
N LEU A 835 27.55 13.77 -8.57
CA LEU A 835 26.80 12.63 -8.01
C LEU A 835 25.33 12.98 -7.72
N THR A 836 25.05 14.20 -7.29
CA THR A 836 23.70 14.63 -6.90
C THR A 836 22.96 15.36 -8.02
N TRP A 837 23.46 15.32 -9.27
CA TRP A 837 22.91 16.07 -10.41
C TRP A 837 22.72 17.58 -10.13
N PHE A 838 23.48 18.15 -9.18
CA PHE A 838 23.31 19.50 -8.65
C PHE A 838 21.92 19.75 -8.02
N ALA A 839 21.23 18.71 -7.56
CA ALA A 839 19.84 18.74 -7.08
C ALA A 839 19.68 18.44 -5.57
N ALA A 840 20.73 17.96 -4.88
CA ALA A 840 20.59 17.48 -3.49
C ALA A 840 21.42 18.24 -2.44
N PRO A 841 21.01 19.46 -2.03
CA PRO A 841 21.72 20.23 -1.01
C PRO A 841 21.79 19.52 0.36
N ALA A 842 20.80 18.73 0.76
CA ALA A 842 20.84 17.98 2.03
C ALA A 842 21.96 16.93 2.02
N HIS A 843 22.12 16.21 0.90
CA HIS A 843 23.23 15.28 0.73
C HIS A 843 24.59 16.00 0.77
N LEU A 844 24.69 17.18 0.15
CA LEU A 844 25.91 17.99 0.17
C LEU A 844 26.22 18.51 1.58
N LEU A 845 25.22 18.93 2.35
CA LEU A 845 25.38 19.40 3.73
C LEU A 845 26.03 18.32 4.60
N VAL A 846 25.49 17.10 4.58
CA VAL A 846 26.02 15.98 5.37
C VAL A 846 27.40 15.56 4.86
N SER A 847 27.55 15.34 3.55
CA SER A 847 28.80 14.82 2.99
C SER A 847 29.95 15.83 3.04
N LEU A 848 29.75 17.05 2.56
CA LEU A 848 30.78 18.11 2.57
C LEU A 848 30.98 18.69 3.97
N GLY A 849 29.93 18.81 4.77
CA GLY A 849 30.03 19.19 6.19
C GLY A 849 30.90 18.20 6.97
N GLY A 850 30.77 16.90 6.70
CA GLY A 850 31.60 15.86 7.31
C GLY A 850 33.09 16.04 6.99
N TRP A 851 33.42 16.29 5.72
CA TRP A 851 34.79 16.60 5.29
C TRP A 851 35.32 17.91 5.87
N ALA A 852 34.50 18.96 5.92
CA ALA A 852 34.88 20.26 6.44
C ALA A 852 35.18 20.20 7.94
N LEU A 853 34.33 19.53 8.72
CA LEU A 853 34.54 19.30 10.15
C LEU A 853 35.78 18.44 10.40
N PHE A 854 35.96 17.35 9.63
CA PHE A 854 37.16 16.52 9.74
C PHE A 854 38.42 17.36 9.48
N ALA A 855 38.44 18.09 8.36
CA ALA A 855 39.54 18.96 7.95
C ALA A 855 39.84 20.05 9.00
N LEU A 856 38.80 20.65 9.58
CA LEU A 856 38.92 21.65 10.64
C LEU A 856 39.58 21.07 11.89
N VAL A 857 39.11 19.92 12.38
CA VAL A 857 39.66 19.29 13.60
C VAL A 857 41.13 18.92 13.41
N VAL A 858 41.51 18.28 12.29
CA VAL A 858 42.91 17.94 12.03
C VAL A 858 43.79 19.18 11.81
N ARG A 859 43.22 20.25 11.23
CA ARG A 859 43.92 21.54 11.07
C ARG A 859 44.17 22.21 12.41
N LEU A 860 43.21 22.18 13.33
CA LEU A 860 43.35 22.69 14.69
C LEU A 860 44.39 21.89 15.47
N ALA A 861 44.40 20.56 15.30
CA ALA A 861 45.38 19.66 15.93
C ALA A 861 46.83 19.98 15.55
N VAL A 862 47.08 20.46 14.34
CA VAL A 862 48.41 20.89 13.87
C VAL A 862 48.83 22.26 14.45
N GLY A 863 47.87 23.11 14.83
CA GLY A 863 48.11 24.41 15.47
C GLY A 863 48.75 25.43 14.52
N ARG A 864 49.76 26.18 15.00
CA ARG A 864 50.48 27.19 14.18
C ARG A 864 51.53 26.60 13.23
N ARG A 865 51.73 25.28 13.21
CA ARG A 865 52.73 24.61 12.36
C ARG A 865 52.28 24.61 10.89
N ASP A 866 53.25 24.48 9.96
CA ASP A 866 52.98 24.46 8.52
C ASP A 866 52.02 23.30 8.15
N PRO A 867 50.82 23.58 7.62
CA PRO A 867 49.81 22.56 7.34
C PRO A 867 50.00 21.87 5.98
N PHE A 868 51.01 22.24 5.18
CA PHE A 868 51.19 21.70 3.83
C PHE A 868 51.14 20.17 3.75
N HIS A 869 51.89 19.48 4.62
CA HIS A 869 51.97 18.01 4.61
C HIS A 869 50.68 17.35 5.08
N LEU A 870 49.94 17.96 6.01
CA LEU A 870 48.61 17.53 6.40
C LEU A 870 47.66 17.60 5.19
N TRP A 871 47.64 18.73 4.48
CA TRP A 871 46.81 18.92 3.29
C TRP A 871 47.20 18.00 2.13
N ALA A 872 48.49 17.70 1.97
CA ALA A 872 48.96 16.72 1.01
C ALA A 872 48.35 15.33 1.27
N VAL A 873 48.17 14.94 2.53
CA VAL A 873 47.58 13.65 2.91
C VAL A 873 46.07 13.66 2.84
N VAL A 874 45.41 14.59 3.53
CA VAL A 874 43.93 14.68 3.54
C VAL A 874 43.41 14.95 2.14
N GLY A 875 44.01 15.89 1.42
CA GLY A 875 43.69 16.19 0.02
C GLY A 875 44.02 15.04 -0.93
N GLY A 876 45.12 14.32 -0.69
CA GLY A 876 45.48 13.13 -1.49
C GLY A 876 44.44 12.01 -1.36
N VAL A 877 44.00 11.71 -0.14
CA VAL A 877 42.94 10.71 0.09
C VAL A 877 41.58 11.19 -0.42
N ALA A 878 41.27 12.48 -0.30
CA ALA A 878 40.07 13.07 -0.91
C ALA A 878 40.07 12.87 -2.42
N LEU A 879 41.18 13.14 -3.11
CA LEU A 879 41.33 12.87 -4.55
C LEU A 879 41.20 11.39 -4.88
N LEU A 880 41.79 10.48 -4.09
CA LEU A 880 41.65 9.04 -4.29
C LEU A 880 40.18 8.59 -4.25
N ARG A 881 39.42 9.09 -3.25
CA ARG A 881 37.98 8.80 -3.12
C ARG A 881 37.15 9.44 -4.23
N SER A 882 37.51 10.65 -4.65
CA SER A 882 36.87 11.30 -5.78
C SER A 882 37.13 10.55 -7.08
N VAL A 883 38.35 10.02 -7.33
CA VAL A 883 38.63 9.20 -8.52
C VAL A 883 37.77 7.95 -8.54
N LEU A 884 37.64 7.24 -7.42
CA LEU A 884 36.79 6.04 -7.34
C LEU A 884 35.34 6.35 -7.73
N LEU A 885 34.77 7.42 -7.15
CA LEU A 885 33.42 7.86 -7.49
C LEU A 885 33.33 8.30 -8.96
N LEU A 886 34.20 9.20 -9.40
CA LEU A 886 34.16 9.77 -10.74
C LEU A 886 34.35 8.70 -11.82
N ALA A 887 35.14 7.66 -11.56
CA ALA A 887 35.28 6.51 -12.45
C ALA A 887 33.95 5.77 -12.64
N ALA A 888 33.20 5.56 -11.56
CA ALA A 888 31.87 4.96 -11.64
C ALA A 888 30.86 5.87 -12.37
N LEU A 889 30.96 7.20 -12.21
CA LEU A 889 30.09 8.18 -12.88
C LEU A 889 30.47 8.44 -14.35
N ALA A 890 31.72 8.19 -14.76
CA ALA A 890 32.23 8.56 -16.08
C ALA A 890 31.56 7.79 -17.23
N GLY A 891 30.92 6.65 -16.96
CA GLY A 891 30.17 5.89 -17.95
C GLY A 891 28.92 6.65 -18.39
N ARG A 892 27.88 6.60 -17.56
CA ARG A 892 26.53 7.10 -17.85
C ARG A 892 25.98 7.98 -16.71
N GLY A 893 26.86 8.69 -16.01
CA GLY A 893 26.47 9.63 -14.96
C GLY A 893 26.02 8.92 -13.68
N PRO A 894 25.36 9.65 -12.76
CA PRO A 894 24.88 9.08 -11.53
C PRO A 894 23.75 8.07 -11.71
N GLY A 895 22.92 8.19 -12.75
CA GLY A 895 21.94 7.16 -13.12
C GLY A 895 22.62 5.81 -13.35
N GLY A 896 23.71 5.77 -14.12
CA GLY A 896 24.47 4.52 -14.34
C GLY A 896 25.11 3.95 -13.07
N TYR A 897 25.51 4.82 -12.14
CA TYR A 897 26.02 4.41 -10.83
C TYR A 897 24.93 3.75 -9.97
N TRP A 898 23.75 4.36 -9.89
CA TRP A 898 22.64 3.82 -9.11
C TRP A 898 22.02 2.59 -9.75
N PHE A 899 21.90 2.55 -11.09
CA PHE A 899 21.50 1.35 -11.82
C PHE A 899 22.39 0.14 -11.46
N ALA A 900 23.71 0.30 -11.53
CA ALA A 900 24.64 -0.77 -11.14
C ALA A 900 24.57 -1.09 -9.64
N PHE A 901 24.29 -0.08 -8.80
CA PHE A 901 24.07 -0.30 -7.38
C PHE A 901 22.85 -1.18 -7.14
N TRP A 902 21.73 -1.01 -7.83
CA TRP A 902 20.52 -1.83 -7.60
C TRP A 902 20.64 -3.21 -8.25
N THR A 903 21.13 -3.27 -9.48
CA THR A 903 20.96 -4.45 -10.36
C THR A 903 22.19 -5.37 -10.43
N ALA A 904 23.38 -4.88 -10.05
CA ALA A 904 24.65 -5.62 -10.24
C ALA A 904 25.36 -5.92 -8.90
N PRO A 905 24.98 -7.01 -8.19
CA PRO A 905 25.48 -7.29 -6.83
C PRO A 905 27.02 -7.38 -6.76
N VAL A 906 27.66 -8.01 -7.75
CA VAL A 906 29.13 -8.14 -7.79
C VAL A 906 29.81 -6.76 -7.92
N LEU A 907 29.27 -5.88 -8.76
CA LEU A 907 29.83 -4.53 -8.96
C LEU A 907 29.59 -3.65 -7.73
N ARG A 908 28.38 -3.72 -7.15
CA ARG A 908 28.05 -3.06 -5.88
C ARG A 908 29.01 -3.50 -4.79
N ALA A 909 29.20 -4.80 -4.58
CA ALA A 909 30.07 -5.33 -3.54
C ALA A 909 31.53 -4.92 -3.73
N ALA A 910 32.04 -4.98 -4.97
CA ALA A 910 33.39 -4.52 -5.30
C ALA A 910 33.57 -3.02 -5.02
N TYR A 911 32.62 -2.19 -5.45
CA TYR A 911 32.67 -0.75 -5.23
C TYR A 911 32.60 -0.41 -3.74
N LEU A 912 31.66 -0.98 -2.99
CA LEU A 912 31.49 -0.75 -1.55
C LEU A 912 32.75 -1.16 -0.77
N THR A 913 33.33 -2.31 -1.11
CA THR A 913 34.58 -2.79 -0.49
C THR A 913 35.71 -1.78 -0.63
N VAL A 914 35.95 -1.29 -1.84
CA VAL A 914 37.02 -0.33 -2.13
C VAL A 914 36.70 1.05 -1.56
N ALA A 915 35.44 1.49 -1.65
CA ALA A 915 34.99 2.79 -1.14
C ALA A 915 35.09 2.86 0.39
N PHE A 916 34.75 1.78 1.09
CA PHE A 916 34.93 1.65 2.52
C PHE A 916 36.41 1.62 2.90
N ALA A 917 37.23 0.82 2.21
CA ALA A 917 38.66 0.77 2.48
C ALA A 917 39.33 2.14 2.28
N ALA A 918 38.96 2.86 1.22
CA ALA A 918 39.43 4.23 0.99
C ALA A 918 38.92 5.22 2.04
N PHE A 919 37.76 4.98 2.66
CA PHE A 919 37.25 5.78 3.78
C PHE A 919 38.10 5.54 5.02
N GLY A 920 38.31 4.28 5.40
CA GLY A 920 39.18 3.90 6.52
C GLY A 920 40.61 4.39 6.35
N TRP A 921 41.11 4.40 5.11
CA TRP A 921 42.45 4.86 4.77
C TRP A 921 42.69 6.33 5.13
N LEU A 922 41.66 7.18 5.08
CA LEU A 922 41.73 8.59 5.51
C LEU A 922 42.26 8.69 6.95
N PHE A 923 41.71 7.88 7.85
CA PHE A 923 42.10 7.90 9.27
C PHE A 923 43.52 7.36 9.45
N VAL A 924 43.86 6.24 8.79
CA VAL A 924 45.21 5.66 8.85
C VAL A 924 46.26 6.66 8.34
N ALA A 925 46.03 7.26 7.18
CA ALA A 925 46.95 8.21 6.56
C ALA A 925 47.12 9.48 7.42
N THR A 926 46.02 9.98 8.00
CA THR A 926 46.04 11.12 8.93
C THR A 926 46.86 10.83 10.19
N ALA A 927 46.65 9.67 10.82
CA ALA A 927 47.44 9.28 12.00
C ALA A 927 48.94 9.15 11.67
N VAL A 928 49.26 8.62 10.48
CA VAL A 928 50.64 8.49 10.00
C VAL A 928 51.31 9.86 9.82
N VAL A 929 50.64 10.84 9.20
CA VAL A 929 51.26 12.16 8.98
C VAL A 929 51.39 12.96 10.27
N LEU A 930 50.41 12.89 11.18
CA LEU A 930 50.52 13.50 12.51
C LEU A 930 51.73 12.94 13.27
N ARG A 931 51.94 11.63 13.19
CA ARG A 931 53.08 10.96 13.83
C ARG A 931 54.41 11.33 13.17
N ASP A 932 54.54 11.11 11.87
CA ASP A 932 55.83 11.11 11.18
C ASP A 932 56.30 12.52 10.81
N ARG A 933 55.39 13.47 10.54
CA ARG A 933 55.75 14.84 10.14
C ARG A 933 55.67 15.85 11.29
N TYR A 934 54.67 15.70 12.15
CA TYR A 934 54.40 16.64 13.25
C TYR A 934 54.93 16.14 14.60
N ALA A 935 55.68 15.03 14.60
CA ALA A 935 56.31 14.41 15.77
C ALA A 935 55.31 14.11 16.91
N VAL A 936 54.04 13.90 16.58
CA VAL A 936 53.02 13.54 17.57
C VAL A 936 53.24 12.09 17.98
N ARG A 937 53.34 11.82 19.29
CA ARG A 937 53.47 10.44 19.81
C ARG A 937 52.35 9.56 19.26
N ARG A 938 52.64 8.28 18.93
CA ARG A 938 51.69 7.34 18.31
C ARG A 938 50.30 7.35 18.97
N ARG A 939 50.25 7.30 20.31
CA ARG A 939 49.00 7.33 21.09
C ARG A 939 48.19 8.61 20.86
N ARG A 940 48.84 9.78 20.89
CA ARG A 940 48.21 11.09 20.66
C ARG A 940 47.81 11.28 19.19
N ALA A 941 48.58 10.75 18.23
CA ALA A 941 48.22 10.81 16.81
C ALA A 941 46.96 10.00 16.51
N VAL A 942 46.85 8.80 17.11
CA VAL A 942 45.62 7.99 17.06
C VAL A 942 44.47 8.73 17.77
N GLY A 943 44.71 9.27 18.97
CA GLY A 943 43.71 10.04 19.71
C GLY A 943 43.13 11.22 18.92
N LEU A 944 43.98 12.07 18.34
CA LEU A 944 43.55 13.21 17.52
C LEU A 944 42.80 12.77 16.26
N THR A 945 43.15 11.63 15.68
CA THR A 945 42.45 11.07 14.51
C THR A 945 41.07 10.53 14.90
N LEU A 946 40.95 9.88 16.06
CA LEU A 946 39.65 9.45 16.62
C LEU A 946 38.77 10.66 16.94
N THR A 947 39.34 11.75 17.48
CA THR A 947 38.61 13.01 17.64
C THR A 947 38.13 13.59 16.31
N ALA A 948 38.98 13.58 15.28
CA ALA A 948 38.60 14.04 13.95
C ALA A 948 37.53 13.16 13.28
N ALA A 949 37.48 11.86 13.59
CA ALA A 949 36.41 10.96 13.12
C ALA A 949 35.11 11.14 13.92
N GLY A 950 35.22 11.31 15.24
CA GLY A 950 34.08 11.40 16.16
C GLY A 950 33.31 12.71 16.06
N VAL A 951 33.99 13.85 15.87
CA VAL A 951 33.32 15.16 15.81
C VAL A 951 32.33 15.26 14.63
N PRO A 952 32.69 14.95 13.37
CA PRO A 952 31.74 14.97 12.26
C PRO A 952 30.54 14.02 12.48
N LEU A 953 30.81 12.79 12.96
CA LEU A 953 29.75 11.82 13.25
C LEU A 953 28.80 12.35 14.33
N GLY A 954 29.34 12.87 15.44
CA GLY A 954 28.59 13.42 16.55
C GLY A 954 27.73 14.62 16.16
N VAL A 955 28.33 15.59 15.47
CA VAL A 955 27.65 16.85 15.08
C VAL A 955 26.57 16.61 14.04
N LEU A 956 26.86 15.84 12.98
CA LEU A 956 25.90 15.63 11.90
C LEU A 956 24.79 14.65 12.30
N ALA A 957 25.11 13.59 13.05
CA ALA A 957 24.09 12.70 13.57
C ALA A 957 23.22 13.41 14.62
N GLY A 958 23.80 14.28 15.45
CA GLY A 958 23.06 15.14 16.36
C GLY A 958 22.13 16.11 15.64
N LEU A 959 22.57 16.71 14.51
CA LEU A 959 21.71 17.53 13.67
C LEU A 959 20.51 16.74 13.12
N VAL A 960 20.74 15.53 12.61
CA VAL A 960 19.66 14.66 12.13
C VAL A 960 18.74 14.23 13.28
N ALA A 961 19.27 13.94 14.46
CA ALA A 961 18.48 13.61 15.64
C ALA A 961 17.55 14.78 16.06
N VAL A 962 18.02 16.03 15.96
CA VAL A 962 17.21 17.22 16.25
C VAL A 962 16.13 17.45 15.19
N ILE A 963 16.43 17.20 13.92
CA ILE A 963 15.45 17.34 12.82
C ILE A 963 14.40 16.22 12.86
N GLY A 964 14.81 15.04 13.32
CA GLY A 964 14.06 13.77 13.20
C GLY A 964 14.51 12.98 11.96
N LEU A 965 14.71 11.66 12.13
CA LEU A 965 15.23 10.79 11.08
C LEU A 965 14.30 10.73 9.85
N GLU A 966 13.00 10.51 10.09
CA GLU A 966 12.00 10.42 9.01
C GLU A 966 12.03 11.66 8.12
N ARG A 967 11.89 12.85 8.73
CA ARG A 967 11.92 14.12 8.00
C ARG A 967 13.22 14.32 7.23
N ALA A 968 14.36 13.97 7.82
CA ALA A 968 15.66 14.09 7.15
C ALA A 968 15.76 13.15 5.93
N LEU A 969 15.27 11.92 6.04
CA LEU A 969 15.24 10.95 4.95
C LEU A 969 14.27 11.37 3.83
N THR A 970 13.09 11.88 4.17
CA THR A 970 12.12 12.39 3.19
C THR A 970 12.71 13.53 2.37
N VAL A 971 13.28 14.56 3.03
CA VAL A 971 13.94 15.68 2.34
C VAL A 971 15.10 15.21 1.47
N TRP A 972 15.89 14.25 1.97
CA TRP A 972 17.00 13.68 1.20
C TRP A 972 16.50 12.91 -0.02
N ASN A 973 15.44 12.12 0.11
CA ASN A 973 14.89 11.32 -0.98
C ASN A 973 14.17 12.19 -2.02
N ASP A 974 13.46 13.24 -1.64
CA ASP A 974 12.87 14.22 -2.58
C ASP A 974 13.93 14.85 -3.50
N GLN A 975 15.14 15.00 -2.97
CA GLN A 975 16.26 15.57 -3.68
C GLN A 975 17.03 14.54 -4.51
N MET A 976 17.13 13.30 -4.04
CA MET A 976 17.92 12.26 -4.72
C MET A 976 17.10 11.39 -5.68
N ALA A 977 15.80 11.21 -5.42
CA ALA A 977 14.88 10.29 -6.12
C ALA A 977 15.44 8.86 -6.23
N LEU A 978 15.81 8.26 -5.09
CA LEU A 978 16.43 6.93 -5.07
C LEU A 978 15.54 5.84 -4.53
N LEU A 979 14.72 6.15 -3.53
CA LEU A 979 13.73 5.25 -2.94
C LEU A 979 12.33 5.66 -3.39
N PRO A 980 11.34 4.74 -3.35
CA PRO A 980 9.95 5.04 -3.66
C PRO A 980 9.46 6.32 -3.00
N TRP A 981 9.03 7.27 -3.83
CA TRP A 981 8.69 8.62 -3.38
C TRP A 981 7.47 8.61 -2.43
N GLY A 982 6.45 7.82 -2.77
CA GLY A 982 5.22 7.68 -1.98
C GLY A 982 5.44 7.01 -0.62
N LEU A 983 6.48 6.18 -0.46
CA LEU A 983 6.79 5.49 0.79
C LEU A 983 7.02 6.48 1.94
N SER A 984 7.67 7.61 1.66
CA SER A 984 7.91 8.68 2.66
C SER A 984 6.68 9.51 3.05
N ARG A 985 5.62 9.46 2.25
CA ARG A 985 4.43 10.32 2.41
C ARG A 985 3.21 9.55 2.91
N ILE A 986 3.15 8.26 2.59
CA ILE A 986 2.01 7.40 2.92
C ILE A 986 2.36 6.51 4.12
N LEU A 987 3.51 5.84 4.09
CA LEU A 987 3.85 4.79 5.07
C LEU A 987 4.94 5.20 6.08
N GLY A 988 5.75 6.19 5.72
CA GLY A 988 6.95 6.60 6.45
C GLY A 988 8.15 5.67 6.19
N ILE A 989 9.30 6.23 5.81
CA ILE A 989 10.53 5.47 5.51
C ILE A 989 10.99 4.65 6.70
N THR A 990 11.03 5.24 7.90
CA THR A 990 11.53 4.56 9.09
C THR A 990 10.59 3.49 9.59
N VAL A 991 9.27 3.71 9.48
CA VAL A 991 8.26 2.75 9.94
C VAL A 991 8.24 1.54 9.02
N HIS A 992 8.11 1.78 7.71
CA HIS A 992 7.95 0.72 6.73
C HIS A 992 9.22 -0.13 6.54
N LEU A 993 10.42 0.48 6.62
CA LEU A 993 11.69 -0.23 6.54
C LEU A 993 12.22 -0.72 7.90
N GLY A 994 11.46 -0.52 8.99
CA GLY A 994 11.87 -0.92 10.34
C GLY A 994 13.16 -0.25 10.83
N ILE A 995 13.45 0.97 10.39
CA ILE A 995 14.67 1.70 10.78
C ILE A 995 14.43 2.35 12.14
N PRO A 996 15.26 2.07 13.17
CA PRO A 996 15.09 2.67 14.48
C PRO A 996 15.21 4.21 14.42
N VAL A 997 14.17 4.91 14.88
CA VAL A 997 14.14 6.39 14.88
C VAL A 997 15.24 7.02 15.73
N ASP A 998 15.75 6.29 16.74
CA ASP A 998 16.84 6.70 17.63
C ASP A 998 18.23 6.48 17.05
N LEU A 999 18.36 5.85 15.87
CA LEU A 999 19.64 5.57 15.21
C LEU A 999 20.56 6.81 15.12
N PRO A 1000 20.08 8.02 14.76
CA PRO A 1000 20.92 9.22 14.76
C PRO A 1000 21.38 9.62 16.15
N GLY A 1001 20.57 9.39 17.19
CA GLY A 1001 20.94 9.59 18.58
C GLY A 1001 22.07 8.66 19.00
N TYR A 1002 21.97 7.36 18.69
CA TYR A 1002 23.04 6.39 18.96
C TYR A 1002 24.32 6.73 18.19
N ALA A 1003 24.21 7.14 16.93
CA ALA A 1003 25.36 7.59 16.14
C ALA A 1003 25.98 8.88 16.71
N ALA A 1004 25.18 9.81 17.23
CA ALA A 1004 25.65 11.03 17.87
C ALA A 1004 26.44 10.73 19.15
N VAL A 1005 25.91 9.83 19.99
CA VAL A 1005 26.58 9.36 21.22
C VAL A 1005 27.87 8.60 20.88
N ALA A 1006 27.85 7.73 19.88
CA ALA A 1006 29.05 7.04 19.42
C ALA A 1006 30.11 8.02 18.91
N GLY A 1007 29.72 9.04 18.15
CA GLY A 1007 30.60 10.13 17.71
C GLY A 1007 31.20 10.92 18.88
N ALA A 1008 30.38 11.28 19.87
CA ALA A 1008 30.83 11.97 21.08
C ALA A 1008 31.80 11.09 21.92
N ALA A 1009 31.49 9.81 22.09
CA ALA A 1009 32.35 8.85 22.78
C ALA A 1009 33.69 8.67 22.05
N LEU A 1010 33.66 8.52 20.73
CA LEU A 1010 34.86 8.43 19.90
C LEU A 1010 35.72 9.70 20.03
N ALA A 1011 35.07 10.87 20.05
CA ALA A 1011 35.76 12.14 20.26
C ALA A 1011 36.36 12.25 21.66
N GLY A 1012 35.62 11.87 22.70
CA GLY A 1012 36.07 11.86 24.09
C GLY A 1012 37.23 10.91 24.35
N VAL A 1013 37.14 9.67 23.87
CA VAL A 1013 38.26 8.70 23.91
C VAL A 1013 39.47 9.25 23.15
N GLY A 1014 39.23 9.87 21.99
CA GLY A 1014 40.29 10.54 21.22
C GLY A 1014 41.00 11.65 22.01
N LEU A 1015 40.24 12.48 22.72
CA LEU A 1015 40.77 13.55 23.59
C LEU A 1015 41.54 12.97 24.78
N LEU A 1016 41.03 11.92 25.44
CA LEU A 1016 41.71 11.24 26.56
C LEU A 1016 43.03 10.61 26.13
N LEU A 1017 43.06 9.93 24.98
CA LEU A 1017 44.28 9.40 24.37
C LEU A 1017 45.27 10.50 23.98
N SER A 1018 44.77 11.73 23.79
CA SER A 1018 45.57 12.91 23.47
C SER A 1018 46.07 13.69 24.70
N ALA A 1019 45.44 13.51 25.87
CA ALA A 1019 45.66 14.29 27.10
C ALA A 1019 46.66 13.68 28.10
N GLY A 1020 47.23 12.49 27.84
CA GLY A 1020 48.15 11.83 28.77
C GLY A 1020 49.36 12.69 29.16
N ARG A 1021 49.51 12.97 30.47
CA ARG A 1021 50.61 13.72 31.10
C ARG A 1021 51.99 13.13 30.79
N GLU A 1022 52.94 14.04 30.62
CA GLU A 1022 54.37 13.78 30.50
C GLU A 1022 54.90 13.13 31.78
N GLY A 1023 55.24 11.84 31.73
CA GLY A 1023 56.26 11.29 32.61
C GLY A 1023 57.59 11.90 32.20
N GLY A 1024 58.07 12.88 32.98
CA GLY A 1024 59.39 13.45 32.82
C GLY A 1024 60.45 12.35 32.86
N ARG A 1025 61.32 12.33 31.85
CA ARG A 1025 62.68 11.84 32.03
C ARG A 1025 63.52 13.08 32.34
N PRO A 1026 64.11 13.21 33.53
CA PRO A 1026 65.09 14.25 33.77
C PRO A 1026 66.34 13.96 32.94
N ASP A 1027 67.02 15.04 32.56
CA ASP A 1027 68.23 15.07 31.74
C ASP A 1027 69.26 13.99 32.07
N ARG A 1028 69.77 13.34 31.01
CA ARG A 1028 71.20 13.04 30.82
C ARG A 1028 71.54 13.11 29.35
#